data_AF-A0A7S0I8Q9-F1
#
_entry.id   AF-A0A7S0I8Q9-F1
#
_cell.length_a   1.000
_cell.length_b   1.000
_cell.length_c   1.000
_cell.angle_alpha   90.00
_cell.angle_beta   90.00
_cell.angle_gamma   90.00
#
_symmetry.space_group_name_H-M   'P 1'
#
loop_
_entity.id
_entity.type
_entity.pdbx_description
1 polymer ?
#
loop_
_entity_poly.entity_id
_entity_poly.type
_entity_poly.pdbx_seq_one_letter_code
_entity_poly.pdbx_strand_id
1 'polypeptide(L)'
;MEARYNALEAEHSQAIAERDAIKTQLTSARDELTAAKAQSATLDVSILQLTASTERLKAELNEANASRRELAERLELKNSEIAERNKTAEEHLSKLVAAQEERSRVEAQLRDANNKQAAFESAKARMEQQQQLLQQHNEWLRAELSKKSDELLEARKAASADALEAANELERVKKEAAAAVRDLGGAKEEAARASASASRANEELRGARESAAEAEAHFDKELVTAKRLAELYKKQAETRGAKTTELEGVLQALRDHLAELKEEHARALAEANAAREKAEKAAASSTAELDARPHSGAPASPNENALPAPTLAEDGAASGRQAGALLAMQLPDVAAAALRKENLTMTELYSKYAEAADAWRKECAERRRLQATIDGMLSELEQRAPMLAEQRREYERAVAAHAEMRLRLEDSTVELRRMETEARAHAADKRHHERVVKGLEAQSADLSRQVQLLLNEVTELKGGAPTAIAPKSIAAGDAAAVVTAELVDFRDIAELQEQNRRQLEVIRTLSADQEELGQRLKDEYEAEAAKLRAETAKAVEDIEGRKSKTQTMMDAVTRQRDMYKALYASASVPGGAATADAAAVSLAAAAAASLAKTEHLALPNASGAPNDADATTQLAALNAELREELAKQKEESAANADLLRKQADEHRGAAATAKAEAAAARAQAEFERSRYASLQESADAARKDVDALVEKNSQAQRLVAEHEAALRERNARLDAAEDRCARAESAARRADAERELLTRAEQRAAEAAAKATAEKSKIEAARDAALSLKEAREREIGAERERLATELARLQKDWAAARTELDTERERTRTAAAAAAAAA
;
A
#
# COMPACT_ATOMS: atom_id res chain seq x y z
N MET A 1 -130.82 136.41 148.24
CA MET A 1 -129.51 136.90 147.77
C MET A 1 -128.44 135.82 147.87
N GLU A 2 -128.36 135.08 148.98
CA GLU A 2 -127.28 134.11 149.26
C GLU A 2 -127.02 133.09 148.14
N ALA A 3 -128.06 132.59 147.46
CA ALA A 3 -127.95 131.61 146.37
C ALA A 3 -127.07 132.05 145.18
N ARG A 4 -126.68 133.33 145.06
CA ARG A 4 -125.71 133.80 144.04
C ARG A 4 -124.25 133.82 144.50
N TYR A 5 -123.97 133.79 145.80
CA TYR A 5 -122.58 133.88 146.31
C TYR A 5 -121.87 132.53 146.19
N ASN A 6 -122.51 131.47 146.67
CA ASN A 6 -121.95 130.10 146.68
C ASN A 6 -121.70 129.55 145.26
N ALA A 7 -122.41 130.07 144.24
CA ALA A 7 -122.16 129.73 142.84
C ALA A 7 -120.83 130.32 142.34
N LEU A 8 -120.56 131.60 142.63
CA LEU A 8 -119.32 132.29 142.22
C LEU A 8 -118.07 131.73 142.91
N GLU A 9 -118.18 131.30 144.17
CA GLU A 9 -117.05 130.70 144.89
C GLU A 9 -116.70 129.30 144.34
N ALA A 10 -117.73 128.51 143.97
CA ALA A 10 -117.55 127.27 143.23
C ALA A 10 -116.89 127.50 141.86
N GLU A 11 -117.44 128.41 141.04
CA GLU A 11 -116.88 128.80 139.73
C GLU A 11 -115.42 129.26 139.84
N HIS A 12 -115.03 130.02 140.86
CA HIS A 12 -113.65 130.46 141.04
C HIS A 12 -112.70 129.31 141.42
N SER A 13 -113.13 128.40 142.31
CA SER A 13 -112.34 127.21 142.66
C SER A 13 -112.13 126.28 141.44
N GLN A 14 -113.18 126.14 140.62
CA GLN A 14 -113.17 125.35 139.39
C GLN A 14 -112.24 125.99 138.34
N ALA A 15 -112.31 127.31 138.13
CA ALA A 15 -111.40 128.03 137.24
C ALA A 15 -109.92 127.97 137.67
N ILE A 16 -109.62 127.91 138.98
CA ILE A 16 -108.25 127.69 139.47
C ILE A 16 -107.78 126.26 139.17
N ALA A 17 -108.63 125.25 139.41
CA ALA A 17 -108.32 123.87 139.09
C ALA A 17 -108.10 123.67 137.57
N GLU A 18 -108.95 124.26 136.74
CA GLU A 18 -108.80 124.27 135.28
C GLU A 18 -107.51 124.98 134.84
N ARG A 19 -107.18 126.15 135.41
CA ARG A 19 -105.92 126.87 135.13
C ARG A 19 -104.69 126.01 135.41
N ASP A 20 -104.65 125.31 136.54
CA ASP A 20 -103.46 124.54 136.92
C ASP A 20 -103.43 123.14 136.27
N ALA A 21 -104.59 122.60 135.87
CA ALA A 21 -104.66 121.49 134.91
C ALA A 21 -104.11 121.89 133.52
N ILE A 22 -104.51 123.06 133.00
CA ILE A 22 -103.99 123.61 131.73
C ILE A 22 -102.49 123.89 131.84
N LYS A 23 -101.98 124.40 132.96
CA LYS A 23 -100.53 124.57 133.15
C LYS A 23 -99.78 123.25 133.17
N THR A 24 -100.28 122.25 133.90
CA THR A 24 -99.61 120.94 133.99
C THR A 24 -99.62 120.21 132.64
N GLN A 25 -100.72 120.30 131.87
CA GLN A 25 -100.79 119.88 130.46
C GLN A 25 -99.83 120.66 129.56
N LEU A 26 -99.69 121.97 129.75
CA LEU A 26 -98.80 122.80 128.92
C LEU A 26 -97.32 122.57 129.26
N THR A 27 -96.98 122.21 130.50
CA THR A 27 -95.65 121.71 130.85
C THR A 27 -95.41 120.31 130.29
N SER A 28 -96.34 119.35 130.41
CA SER A 28 -96.13 118.00 129.87
C SER A 28 -95.99 118.03 128.35
N ALA A 29 -96.86 118.76 127.64
CA ALA A 29 -96.77 118.95 126.19
C ALA A 29 -95.48 119.68 125.76
N ARG A 30 -94.89 120.52 126.62
CA ARG A 30 -93.59 121.16 126.36
C ARG A 30 -92.44 120.20 126.57
N ASP A 31 -92.48 119.40 127.62
CA ASP A 31 -91.46 118.40 127.92
C ASP A 31 -91.50 117.28 126.86
N GLU A 32 -92.68 116.79 126.49
CA GLU A 32 -92.94 115.92 125.34
C GLU A 32 -92.40 116.52 124.04
N LEU A 33 -92.62 117.81 123.77
CA LEU A 33 -92.05 118.49 122.59
C LEU A 33 -90.52 118.56 122.63
N THR A 34 -89.89 118.70 123.80
CA THR A 34 -88.43 118.63 123.92
C THR A 34 -87.89 117.21 123.78
N ALA A 35 -88.60 116.21 124.31
CA ALA A 35 -88.26 114.80 124.16
C ALA A 35 -88.39 114.36 122.68
N ALA A 36 -89.47 114.75 122.00
CA ALA A 36 -89.66 114.51 120.57
C ALA A 36 -88.59 115.19 119.71
N LYS A 37 -88.15 116.41 120.07
CA LYS A 37 -87.02 117.09 119.39
C LYS A 37 -85.68 116.42 119.65
N ALA A 38 -85.43 115.93 120.87
CA ALA A 38 -84.24 115.14 121.18
C ALA A 38 -84.24 113.81 120.42
N GLN A 39 -85.39 113.13 120.36
CA GLN A 39 -85.58 111.91 119.57
C GLN A 39 -85.36 112.17 118.08
N SER A 40 -85.92 113.25 117.51
CA SER A 40 -85.63 113.68 116.13
C SER A 40 -84.13 113.86 115.92
N ALA A 41 -83.45 114.65 116.76
CA ALA A 41 -82.01 114.86 116.63
C ALA A 41 -81.18 113.56 116.72
N THR A 42 -81.57 112.59 117.57
CA THR A 42 -80.93 111.27 117.60
C THR A 42 -81.23 110.43 116.35
N LEU A 43 -82.45 110.54 115.79
CA LEU A 43 -82.81 109.89 114.54
C LEU A 43 -82.04 110.51 113.37
N ASP A 44 -81.95 111.85 113.28
CA ASP A 44 -81.17 112.58 112.28
C ASP A 44 -79.68 112.18 112.33
N VAL A 45 -79.09 112.07 113.52
CA VAL A 45 -77.72 111.55 113.70
C VAL A 45 -77.61 110.09 113.25
N SER A 46 -78.58 109.24 113.56
CA SER A 46 -78.60 107.83 113.11
C SER A 46 -78.74 107.72 111.59
N ILE A 47 -79.54 108.58 110.95
CA ILE A 47 -79.71 108.67 109.49
C ILE A 47 -78.40 109.13 108.84
N LEU A 48 -77.71 110.11 109.42
CA LEU A 48 -76.39 110.55 108.92
C LEU A 48 -75.32 109.45 109.08
N GLN A 49 -75.32 108.71 110.18
CA GLN A 49 -74.43 107.56 110.36
C GLN A 49 -74.73 106.42 109.37
N LEU A 50 -76.00 106.08 109.15
CA LEU A 50 -76.42 105.09 108.16
C LEU A 50 -76.09 105.55 106.73
N THR A 51 -76.32 106.83 106.40
CA THR A 51 -75.92 107.43 105.12
C THR A 51 -74.42 107.32 104.92
N ALA A 52 -73.61 107.73 105.91
CA ALA A 52 -72.16 107.60 105.84
C ALA A 52 -71.70 106.13 105.68
N SER A 53 -72.35 105.18 106.36
CA SER A 53 -72.04 103.76 106.21
C SER A 53 -72.41 103.21 104.82
N THR A 54 -73.52 103.68 104.23
CA THR A 54 -73.94 103.26 102.89
C THR A 54 -73.10 103.89 101.79
N GLU A 55 -72.67 105.15 101.92
CA GLU A 55 -71.67 105.74 101.01
C GLU A 55 -70.31 105.05 101.11
N ARG A 56 -69.88 104.67 102.31
CA ARG A 56 -68.68 103.85 102.51
C ARG A 56 -68.80 102.49 101.82
N LEU A 57 -69.91 101.76 102.03
CA LEU A 57 -70.15 100.47 101.38
C LEU A 57 -70.29 100.60 99.86
N LYS A 58 -70.83 101.71 99.34
CA LYS A 58 -70.82 102.02 97.90
C LYS A 58 -69.40 102.25 97.38
N ALA A 59 -68.54 102.95 98.12
CA ALA A 59 -67.14 103.15 97.74
C ALA A 59 -66.37 101.82 97.73
N GLU A 60 -66.47 101.03 98.79
CA GLU A 60 -65.86 99.69 98.89
C GLU A 60 -66.39 98.73 97.80
N LEU A 61 -67.70 98.79 97.48
CA LEU A 61 -68.30 98.05 96.35
C LEU A 61 -67.82 98.55 94.98
N ASN A 62 -67.59 99.85 94.81
CA ASN A 62 -67.06 100.41 93.57
C ASN A 62 -65.59 100.03 93.36
N GLU A 63 -64.78 100.04 94.42
CA GLU A 63 -63.38 99.58 94.41
C GLU A 63 -63.27 98.07 94.18
N ALA A 64 -64.14 97.27 94.80
CA ALA A 64 -64.28 95.84 94.50
C ALA A 64 -64.72 95.58 93.05
N ASN A 65 -65.57 96.43 92.48
CA ASN A 65 -65.95 96.35 91.07
C ASN A 65 -64.85 96.86 90.10
N ALA A 66 -64.02 97.82 90.51
CA ALA A 66 -62.87 98.28 89.74
C ALA A 66 -61.78 97.19 89.69
N SER A 67 -61.34 96.69 90.84
CA SER A 67 -60.38 95.59 90.95
C SER A 67 -60.86 94.30 90.29
N ARG A 68 -62.16 93.98 90.34
CA ARG A 68 -62.75 92.87 89.57
C ARG A 68 -62.67 93.08 88.05
N ARG A 69 -62.84 94.31 87.54
CA ARG A 69 -62.63 94.63 86.12
C ARG A 69 -61.16 94.50 85.75
N GLU A 70 -60.25 95.08 86.52
CA GLU A 70 -58.80 94.93 86.30
C GLU A 70 -58.35 93.46 86.28
N LEU A 71 -58.92 92.61 87.15
CA LEU A 71 -58.64 91.18 87.17
C LEU A 71 -59.24 90.45 85.96
N ALA A 72 -60.44 90.83 85.50
CA ALA A 72 -61.03 90.30 84.28
C ALA A 72 -60.20 90.70 83.05
N GLU A 73 -59.83 91.98 82.91
CA GLU A 73 -58.97 92.51 81.85
C GLU A 73 -57.59 91.81 81.85
N ARG A 74 -56.98 91.59 83.03
CA ARG A 74 -55.73 90.82 83.14
C ARG A 74 -55.90 89.35 82.76
N LEU A 75 -57.05 88.74 83.05
CA LEU A 75 -57.36 87.36 82.63
C LEU A 75 -57.61 87.28 81.11
N GLU A 76 -58.31 88.26 80.53
CA GLU A 76 -58.52 88.36 79.08
C GLU A 76 -57.20 88.55 78.34
N LEU A 77 -56.35 89.47 78.81
CA LEU A 77 -54.97 89.67 78.30
C LEU A 77 -54.11 88.41 78.45
N LYS A 78 -54.26 87.64 79.54
CA LYS A 78 -53.54 86.36 79.69
C LYS A 78 -54.11 85.24 78.83
N ASN A 79 -55.41 85.23 78.59
CA ASN A 79 -56.05 84.29 77.67
C ASN A 79 -55.67 84.57 76.21
N SER A 80 -55.59 85.85 75.78
CA SER A 80 -55.08 86.20 74.45
C SER A 80 -53.59 85.86 74.32
N GLU A 81 -52.76 86.18 75.32
CA GLU A 81 -51.36 85.77 75.39
C GLU A 81 -51.15 84.24 75.33
N ILE A 82 -52.07 83.45 75.89
CA ILE A 82 -52.04 81.99 75.82
C ILE A 82 -52.51 81.51 74.44
N ALA A 83 -53.56 82.11 73.87
CA ALA A 83 -54.04 81.79 72.52
C ALA A 83 -52.97 82.10 71.45
N GLU A 84 -52.28 83.24 71.55
CA GLU A 84 -51.16 83.60 70.69
C GLU A 84 -50.00 82.62 70.84
N ARG A 85 -49.60 82.28 72.08
CA ARG A 85 -48.53 81.28 72.30
C ARG A 85 -48.90 79.90 71.77
N ASN A 86 -50.12 79.43 72.01
CA ASN A 86 -50.62 78.16 71.47
C ASN A 86 -50.61 78.18 69.94
N LYS A 87 -51.10 79.25 69.31
CA LYS A 87 -51.02 79.41 67.85
C LYS A 87 -49.57 79.37 67.34
N THR A 88 -48.63 80.06 68.00
CA THR A 88 -47.21 79.96 67.60
C THR A 88 -46.64 78.56 67.80
N ALA A 89 -47.07 77.83 68.84
CA ALA A 89 -46.67 76.44 69.06
C ALA A 89 -47.24 75.49 67.99
N GLU A 90 -48.50 75.66 67.59
CA GLU A 90 -49.13 74.94 66.46
C GLU A 90 -48.44 75.26 65.13
N GLU A 91 -48.09 76.54 64.90
CA GLU A 91 -47.29 76.96 63.76
C GLU A 91 -45.88 76.36 63.78
N HIS A 92 -45.24 76.21 64.95
CA HIS A 92 -43.93 75.56 65.06
C HIS A 92 -44.02 74.03 64.90
N LEU A 93 -45.06 73.39 65.44
CA LEU A 93 -45.31 71.96 65.28
C LEU A 93 -45.62 71.60 63.83
N SER A 94 -46.47 72.37 63.13
CA SER A 94 -46.74 72.17 61.70
C SER A 94 -45.49 72.38 60.84
N LYS A 95 -44.66 73.39 61.14
CA LYS A 95 -43.35 73.58 60.48
C LYS A 95 -42.40 72.41 60.77
N LEU A 96 -42.40 71.84 61.98
CA LEU A 96 -41.60 70.65 62.34
C LEU A 96 -42.08 69.38 61.62
N VAL A 97 -43.39 69.15 61.54
CA VAL A 97 -43.99 68.02 60.82
C VAL A 97 -43.67 68.11 59.33
N ALA A 98 -43.91 69.26 58.69
CA ALA A 98 -43.58 69.45 57.27
C ALA A 98 -42.07 69.25 56.98
N ALA A 99 -41.20 69.74 57.86
CA ALA A 99 -39.76 69.50 57.74
C ALA A 99 -39.37 68.02 57.91
N GLN A 100 -40.05 67.28 58.80
CA GLN A 100 -39.84 65.86 59.02
C GLN A 100 -40.42 64.99 57.87
N GLU A 101 -41.54 65.40 57.29
CA GLU A 101 -42.12 64.79 56.08
C GLU A 101 -41.19 64.95 54.89
N GLU A 102 -40.73 66.18 54.60
CA GLU A 102 -39.74 66.42 53.54
C GLU A 102 -38.40 65.72 53.81
N ARG A 103 -37.94 65.64 55.08
CA ARG A 103 -36.77 64.82 55.42
C ARG A 103 -36.99 63.35 55.10
N SER A 104 -38.16 62.79 55.43
CA SER A 104 -38.48 61.39 55.13
C SER A 104 -38.60 61.13 53.61
N ARG A 105 -39.09 62.12 52.85
CA ARG A 105 -39.18 62.13 51.39
C ARG A 105 -37.79 62.14 50.74
N VAL A 106 -36.90 63.00 51.22
CA VAL A 106 -35.49 63.07 50.77
C VAL A 106 -34.73 61.79 51.15
N GLU A 107 -34.93 61.25 52.36
CA GLU A 107 -34.36 59.95 52.74
C GLU A 107 -34.86 58.81 51.84
N ALA A 108 -36.14 58.79 51.46
CA ALA A 108 -36.70 57.81 50.52
C ALA A 108 -36.11 57.97 49.12
N GLN A 109 -36.03 59.20 48.60
CA GLN A 109 -35.39 59.50 47.30
C GLN A 109 -33.91 59.11 47.29
N LEU A 110 -33.19 59.30 48.40
CA LEU A 110 -31.79 58.87 48.54
C LEU A 110 -31.65 57.34 48.56
N ARG A 111 -32.55 56.63 49.26
CA ARG A 111 -32.60 55.14 49.21
C ARG A 111 -32.88 54.65 47.79
N ASP A 112 -33.83 55.25 47.09
CA ASP A 112 -34.13 54.94 45.70
C ASP A 112 -32.97 55.25 44.74
N ALA A 113 -32.24 56.35 44.95
CA ALA A 113 -31.06 56.70 44.18
C ALA A 113 -29.93 55.69 44.40
N ASN A 114 -29.65 55.33 45.66
CA ASN A 114 -28.65 54.32 46.01
C ASN A 114 -29.01 52.94 45.46
N ASN A 115 -30.29 52.54 45.52
CA ASN A 115 -30.77 51.29 44.93
C ASN A 115 -30.58 51.27 43.40
N LYS A 116 -30.83 52.40 42.72
CA LYS A 116 -30.58 52.56 41.27
C LYS A 116 -29.08 52.52 40.96
N GLN A 117 -28.24 53.18 41.77
CA GLN A 117 -26.78 53.12 41.62
C GLN A 117 -26.27 51.69 41.76
N ALA A 118 -26.64 50.96 42.81
CA ALA A 118 -26.24 49.56 43.00
C ALA A 118 -26.73 48.64 41.85
N ALA A 119 -27.92 48.90 41.30
CA ALA A 119 -28.41 48.21 40.12
C ALA A 119 -27.58 48.53 38.86
N PHE A 120 -27.19 49.79 38.65
CA PHE A 120 -26.31 50.20 37.55
C PHE A 120 -24.88 49.65 37.71
N GLU A 121 -24.34 49.59 38.93
CA GLU A 121 -23.04 48.99 39.22
C GLU A 121 -23.06 47.47 38.96
N SER A 122 -24.13 46.77 39.36
CA SER A 122 -24.32 45.35 39.04
C SER A 122 -24.50 45.11 37.53
N ALA A 123 -25.19 46.01 36.82
CA ALA A 123 -25.33 45.93 35.37
C ALA A 123 -24.00 46.20 34.65
N LYS A 124 -23.26 47.21 35.09
CA LYS A 124 -21.92 47.55 34.60
C LYS A 124 -20.95 46.36 34.76
N ALA A 125 -20.88 45.77 35.95
CA ALA A 125 -20.01 44.62 36.20
C ALA A 125 -20.32 43.42 35.30
N ARG A 126 -21.61 43.16 35.00
CA ARG A 126 -22.02 42.13 34.03
C ARG A 126 -21.57 42.47 32.60
N MET A 127 -21.71 43.72 32.18
CA MET A 127 -21.26 44.18 30.85
C MET A 127 -19.74 44.13 30.72
N GLU A 128 -18.98 44.48 31.77
CA GLU A 128 -17.52 44.37 31.80
C GLU A 128 -17.06 42.89 31.75
N GLN A 129 -17.74 41.98 32.45
CA GLN A 129 -17.51 40.53 32.34
C GLN A 129 -17.82 40.00 30.93
N GLN A 130 -18.93 40.41 30.32
CA GLN A 130 -19.27 40.04 28.93
C GLN A 130 -18.25 40.60 27.94
N GLN A 131 -17.78 41.83 28.13
CA GLN A 131 -16.73 42.44 27.32
C GLN A 131 -15.41 41.67 27.43
N GLN A 132 -14.99 41.28 28.63
CA GLN A 132 -13.78 40.48 28.85
C GLN A 132 -13.89 39.10 28.19
N LEU A 133 -15.03 38.41 28.33
CA LEU A 133 -15.26 37.12 27.69
C LEU A 133 -15.23 37.23 26.15
N LEU A 134 -15.83 38.28 25.59
CA LEU A 134 -15.80 38.57 24.16
C LEU A 134 -14.39 38.94 23.67
N GLN A 135 -13.59 39.65 24.48
CA GLN A 135 -12.18 39.94 24.17
C GLN A 135 -11.35 38.66 24.13
N GLN A 136 -11.43 37.82 25.17
CA GLN A 136 -10.75 36.51 25.23
C GLN A 136 -11.16 35.60 24.06
N HIS A 137 -12.44 35.58 23.69
CA HIS A 137 -12.92 34.82 22.52
C HIS A 137 -12.36 35.37 21.19
N ASN A 138 -12.27 36.69 21.03
CA ASN A 138 -11.64 37.31 19.86
C ASN A 138 -10.13 37.06 19.80
N GLU A 139 -9.44 37.03 20.94
CA GLU A 139 -8.02 36.69 21.04
C GLU A 139 -7.78 35.22 20.70
N TRP A 140 -8.62 34.31 21.21
CA TRP A 140 -8.58 32.90 20.85
C TRP A 140 -8.83 32.67 19.34
N LEU A 141 -9.85 33.32 18.76
CA LEU A 141 -10.12 33.26 17.33
C LEU A 141 -8.95 33.80 16.49
N ARG A 142 -8.28 34.88 16.92
CA ARG A 142 -7.08 35.41 16.25
C ARG A 142 -5.90 34.45 16.34
N ALA A 143 -5.69 33.81 17.49
CA ALA A 143 -4.63 32.83 17.68
C ALA A 143 -4.87 31.54 16.89
N GLU A 144 -6.12 31.10 16.74
CA GLU A 144 -6.45 29.94 15.90
C GLU A 144 -6.36 30.31 14.41
N LEU A 145 -6.78 31.52 14.02
CA LEU A 145 -6.58 32.05 12.66
C LEU A 145 -5.08 32.11 12.31
N SER A 146 -4.22 32.59 13.22
CA SER A 146 -2.78 32.67 12.96
C SER A 146 -2.15 31.28 12.81
N LYS A 147 -2.45 30.33 13.72
CA LYS A 147 -2.03 28.92 13.56
C LYS A 147 -2.46 28.34 12.22
N LYS A 148 -3.71 28.57 11.81
CA LYS A 148 -4.23 28.05 10.53
C LYS A 148 -3.58 28.73 9.33
N SER A 149 -3.19 30.01 9.41
CA SER A 149 -2.35 30.62 8.37
C SER A 149 -0.92 30.07 8.37
N ASP A 150 -0.33 29.79 9.53
CA ASP A 150 1.02 29.22 9.64
C ASP A 150 1.05 27.77 9.13
N GLU A 151 0.07 26.94 9.52
CA GLU A 151 -0.14 25.58 8.99
C GLU A 151 -0.28 25.59 7.46
N LEU A 152 -1.06 26.52 6.89
CA LEU A 152 -1.20 26.68 5.44
C LEU A 152 0.08 27.18 4.76
N LEU A 153 0.88 28.01 5.43
CA LEU A 153 2.18 28.47 4.92
C LEU A 153 3.22 27.36 4.94
N GLU A 154 3.31 26.54 6.00
CA GLU A 154 4.20 25.39 6.05
C GLU A 154 3.76 24.29 5.07
N ALA A 155 2.45 23.99 4.97
CA ALA A 155 1.94 23.06 3.96
C ALA A 155 2.26 23.54 2.52
N ARG A 156 2.18 24.84 2.26
CA ARG A 156 2.55 25.43 0.96
C ARG A 156 4.06 25.42 0.72
N LYS A 157 4.89 25.59 1.75
CA LYS A 157 6.36 25.43 1.65
C LYS A 157 6.74 23.99 1.34
N ALA A 158 6.18 23.02 2.06
CA ALA A 158 6.39 21.59 1.83
C ALA A 158 6.00 21.21 0.40
N ALA A 159 4.77 21.49 -0.03
CA ALA A 159 4.32 21.21 -1.39
C ALA A 159 5.16 21.94 -2.48
N SER A 160 5.75 23.10 -2.15
CA SER A 160 6.67 23.79 -3.06
C SER A 160 8.10 23.21 -3.05
N ALA A 161 8.52 22.52 -1.99
CA ALA A 161 9.77 21.76 -1.95
C ALA A 161 9.60 20.44 -2.69
N ASP A 162 8.55 19.67 -2.38
CA ASP A 162 8.18 18.42 -3.06
C ASP A 162 8.09 18.61 -4.59
N ALA A 163 7.44 19.69 -5.04
CA ALA A 163 7.33 20.03 -6.46
C ALA A 163 8.67 20.42 -7.11
N LEU A 164 9.62 20.96 -6.35
CA LEU A 164 10.95 21.35 -6.82
C LEU A 164 11.88 20.13 -6.85
N GLU A 165 11.79 19.23 -5.87
CA GLU A 165 12.47 17.93 -5.88
C GLU A 165 11.97 17.05 -7.04
N ALA A 166 10.66 16.94 -7.24
CA ALA A 166 10.07 16.23 -8.37
C ALA A 166 10.46 16.86 -9.73
N ALA A 167 10.61 18.18 -9.81
CA ALA A 167 11.13 18.85 -11.01
C ALA A 167 12.61 18.53 -11.26
N ASN A 168 13.44 18.50 -10.22
CA ASN A 168 14.86 18.12 -10.30
C ASN A 168 15.02 16.64 -10.71
N GLU A 169 14.23 15.73 -10.14
CA GLU A 169 14.18 14.32 -10.54
C GLU A 169 13.77 14.16 -12.01
N LEU A 170 12.73 14.88 -12.44
CA LEU A 170 12.28 14.88 -13.83
C LEU A 170 13.36 15.42 -14.78
N GLU A 171 14.14 16.42 -14.37
CA GLU A 171 15.28 16.91 -15.16
C GLU A 171 16.45 15.91 -15.17
N ARG A 172 16.73 15.23 -14.06
CA ARG A 172 17.72 14.14 -13.97
C ARG A 172 17.35 13.00 -14.93
N VAL A 173 16.12 12.49 -14.85
CA VAL A 173 15.63 11.41 -15.72
C VAL A 173 15.62 11.84 -17.20
N LYS A 174 15.29 13.10 -17.51
CA LYS A 174 15.42 13.65 -18.88
C LYS A 174 16.87 13.68 -19.37
N LYS A 175 17.84 14.05 -18.52
CA LYS A 175 19.28 14.04 -18.85
C LYS A 175 19.80 12.61 -19.06
N GLU A 176 19.38 11.67 -18.23
CA GLU A 176 19.72 10.25 -18.34
C GLU A 176 19.11 9.62 -19.61
N ALA A 177 17.84 9.87 -19.90
CA ALA A 177 17.21 9.44 -21.15
C ALA A 177 17.89 10.06 -22.38
N ALA A 178 18.25 11.35 -22.33
CA ALA A 178 19.00 12.02 -23.40
C ALA A 178 20.44 11.53 -23.54
N ALA A 179 21.04 10.92 -22.49
CA ALA A 179 22.31 10.20 -22.57
C ALA A 179 22.11 8.85 -23.26
N ALA A 180 21.21 8.01 -22.74
CA ALA A 180 20.90 6.71 -23.32
C ALA A 180 20.49 6.77 -24.80
N VAL A 181 19.80 7.82 -25.24
CA VAL A 181 19.48 8.05 -26.67
C VAL A 181 20.73 8.40 -27.50
N ARG A 182 21.69 9.16 -26.96
CA ARG A 182 22.99 9.42 -27.62
C ARG A 182 23.85 8.17 -27.68
N ASP A 183 23.89 7.39 -26.61
CA ASP A 183 24.68 6.16 -26.52
C ASP A 183 24.10 5.07 -27.45
N LEU A 184 22.77 4.95 -27.53
CA LEU A 184 22.07 4.14 -28.53
C LEU A 184 22.36 4.63 -29.97
N GLY A 185 22.51 5.93 -30.17
CA GLY A 185 22.94 6.51 -31.45
C GLY A 185 24.35 6.07 -31.84
N GLY A 186 25.31 6.22 -30.92
CA GLY A 186 26.69 5.74 -31.10
C GLY A 186 26.75 4.24 -31.41
N ALA A 187 26.08 3.41 -30.61
CA ALA A 187 26.02 1.96 -30.83
C ALA A 187 25.40 1.58 -32.18
N LYS A 188 24.42 2.35 -32.69
CA LYS A 188 23.86 2.16 -34.04
C LYS A 188 24.84 2.56 -35.14
N GLU A 189 25.58 3.65 -34.96
CA GLU A 189 26.66 4.02 -35.90
C GLU A 189 27.78 2.99 -35.92
N GLU A 190 28.19 2.47 -34.76
CA GLU A 190 29.20 1.42 -34.66
C GLU A 190 28.73 0.12 -35.31
N ALA A 191 27.48 -0.31 -35.06
CA ALA A 191 26.88 -1.46 -35.74
C ALA A 191 26.79 -1.26 -37.27
N ALA A 192 26.46 -0.05 -37.74
CA ALA A 192 26.44 0.28 -39.17
C ALA A 192 27.85 0.25 -39.79
N ARG A 193 28.87 0.78 -39.09
CA ARG A 193 30.27 0.72 -39.52
C ARG A 193 30.80 -0.72 -39.55
N ALA A 194 30.48 -1.53 -38.55
CA ALA A 194 30.83 -2.95 -38.49
C ALA A 194 30.18 -3.73 -39.63
N SER A 195 28.89 -3.51 -39.88
CA SER A 195 28.14 -4.12 -41.00
C SER A 195 28.73 -3.72 -42.36
N ALA A 196 29.04 -2.42 -42.57
CA ALA A 196 29.69 -1.96 -43.79
C ALA A 196 31.10 -2.56 -43.98
N SER A 197 31.86 -2.74 -42.89
CA SER A 197 33.17 -3.41 -42.93
C SER A 197 33.03 -4.90 -43.25
N ALA A 198 31.99 -5.57 -42.75
CA ALA A 198 31.69 -6.96 -43.06
C ALA A 198 31.22 -7.14 -44.51
N SER A 199 30.46 -6.19 -45.08
CA SER A 199 30.11 -6.20 -46.51
C SER A 199 31.38 -6.13 -47.38
N ARG A 200 32.27 -5.16 -47.10
CA ARG A 200 33.55 -5.03 -47.81
C ARG A 200 34.43 -6.28 -47.70
N ALA A 201 34.57 -6.85 -46.50
CA ALA A 201 35.33 -8.09 -46.32
C ALA A 201 34.71 -9.28 -47.09
N ASN A 202 33.37 -9.35 -47.20
CA ASN A 202 32.69 -10.36 -48.02
C ASN A 202 32.85 -10.09 -49.53
N GLU A 203 32.87 -8.84 -49.97
CA GLU A 203 33.15 -8.43 -51.36
C GLU A 203 34.60 -8.74 -51.74
N GLU A 204 35.57 -8.48 -50.86
CA GLU A 204 36.99 -8.83 -51.01
C GLU A 204 37.19 -10.35 -51.04
N LEU A 205 36.57 -11.10 -50.11
CA LEU A 205 36.59 -12.57 -50.11
C LEU A 205 35.91 -13.16 -51.36
N ARG A 206 34.87 -12.51 -51.88
CA ARG A 206 34.23 -12.90 -53.14
C ARG A 206 35.16 -12.69 -54.32
N GLY A 207 35.75 -11.50 -54.46
CA GLY A 207 36.71 -11.20 -55.53
C GLY A 207 37.94 -12.12 -55.47
N ALA A 208 38.43 -12.43 -54.27
CA ALA A 208 39.49 -13.41 -54.07
C ALA A 208 39.08 -14.81 -54.55
N ARG A 209 37.87 -15.29 -54.19
CA ARG A 209 37.33 -16.58 -54.67
C ARG A 209 37.10 -16.61 -56.17
N GLU A 210 36.61 -15.53 -56.77
CA GLU A 210 36.39 -15.43 -58.22
C GLU A 210 37.74 -15.45 -58.96
N SER A 211 38.74 -14.71 -58.49
CA SER A 211 40.11 -14.76 -59.07
C SER A 211 40.81 -16.11 -58.87
N ALA A 212 40.54 -16.82 -57.77
CA ALA A 212 41.03 -18.17 -57.53
C ALA A 212 40.38 -19.19 -58.47
N ALA A 213 39.05 -19.09 -58.69
CA ALA A 213 38.33 -19.93 -59.65
C ALA A 213 38.76 -19.64 -61.10
N GLU A 214 39.08 -18.39 -61.45
CA GLU A 214 39.70 -18.06 -62.73
C GLU A 214 41.09 -18.69 -62.86
N ALA A 215 41.94 -18.62 -61.82
CA ALA A 215 43.25 -19.25 -61.81
C ALA A 215 43.18 -20.79 -61.93
N GLU A 216 42.27 -21.44 -61.19
CA GLU A 216 42.00 -22.89 -61.31
C GLU A 216 41.51 -23.24 -62.72
N ALA A 217 40.57 -22.47 -63.28
CA ALA A 217 40.11 -22.64 -64.65
C ALA A 217 41.20 -22.32 -65.70
N HIS A 218 42.27 -21.61 -65.35
CA HIS A 218 43.46 -21.45 -66.18
C HIS A 218 44.41 -22.65 -66.05
N PHE A 219 44.69 -23.13 -64.84
CA PHE A 219 45.47 -24.35 -64.62
C PHE A 219 44.82 -25.59 -65.26
N ASP A 220 43.49 -25.71 -65.27
CA ASP A 220 42.81 -26.81 -65.95
C ASP A 220 42.98 -26.75 -67.48
N LYS A 221 42.96 -25.54 -68.08
CA LYS A 221 43.26 -25.36 -69.51
C LYS A 221 44.71 -25.75 -69.81
N GLU A 222 45.66 -25.36 -68.94
CA GLU A 222 47.07 -25.75 -69.05
C GLU A 222 47.28 -27.26 -68.87
N LEU A 223 46.59 -27.90 -67.93
CA LEU A 223 46.61 -29.35 -67.75
C LEU A 223 46.04 -30.07 -68.97
N VAL A 224 44.99 -29.55 -69.61
CA VAL A 224 44.44 -30.10 -70.85
C VAL A 224 45.41 -29.94 -72.03
N THR A 225 46.06 -28.78 -72.20
CA THR A 225 47.06 -28.60 -73.26
C THR A 225 48.32 -29.44 -73.02
N ALA A 226 48.78 -29.56 -71.77
CA ALA A 226 49.90 -30.42 -71.38
C ALA A 226 49.59 -31.91 -71.60
N LYS A 227 48.39 -32.39 -71.24
CA LYS A 227 47.92 -33.76 -71.55
C LYS A 227 47.91 -34.00 -73.07
N ARG A 228 47.38 -33.06 -73.85
CA ARG A 228 47.36 -33.14 -75.33
C ARG A 228 48.77 -33.12 -75.94
N LEU A 229 49.71 -32.36 -75.36
CA LEU A 229 51.12 -32.35 -75.77
C LEU A 229 51.80 -33.69 -75.46
N ALA A 230 51.56 -34.25 -74.27
CA ALA A 230 52.05 -35.56 -73.87
C ALA A 230 51.50 -36.69 -74.77
N GLU A 231 50.21 -36.64 -75.14
CA GLU A 231 49.64 -37.54 -76.14
C GLU A 231 50.31 -37.42 -77.51
N LEU A 232 50.58 -36.18 -77.97
CA LEU A 232 51.28 -35.96 -79.24
C LEU A 232 52.72 -36.48 -79.19
N TYR A 233 53.44 -36.30 -78.08
CA TYR A 233 54.75 -36.91 -77.89
C TYR A 233 54.68 -38.45 -77.80
N LYS A 234 53.64 -39.02 -77.17
CA LYS A 234 53.41 -40.47 -77.16
C LYS A 234 53.19 -41.00 -78.57
N LYS A 235 52.32 -40.36 -79.36
CA LYS A 235 52.05 -40.70 -80.77
C LYS A 235 53.30 -40.52 -81.65
N GLN A 236 54.15 -39.53 -81.38
CA GLN A 236 55.47 -39.39 -82.02
C GLN A 236 56.48 -40.46 -81.59
N ALA A 237 56.44 -40.93 -80.34
CA ALA A 237 57.27 -42.03 -79.87
C ALA A 237 56.82 -43.37 -80.47
N GLU A 238 55.51 -43.62 -80.52
CA GLU A 238 54.89 -44.80 -81.14
C GLU A 238 55.20 -44.86 -82.65
N THR A 239 55.06 -43.75 -83.38
CA THR A 239 55.41 -43.70 -84.81
C THR A 239 56.91 -43.73 -85.10
N ARG A 240 57.77 -43.28 -84.16
CA ARG A 240 59.21 -43.53 -84.23
C ARG A 240 59.53 -45.00 -83.97
N GLY A 241 58.91 -45.62 -82.97
CA GLY A 241 59.04 -47.05 -82.67
C GLY A 241 58.64 -47.92 -83.85
N ALA A 242 57.50 -47.62 -84.50
CA ALA A 242 57.08 -48.27 -85.75
C ALA A 242 58.17 -48.18 -86.83
N LYS A 243 58.71 -46.98 -87.08
CA LYS A 243 59.82 -46.78 -88.03
C LYS A 243 61.11 -47.48 -87.61
N THR A 244 61.38 -47.61 -86.31
CA THR A 244 62.51 -48.42 -85.81
C THR A 244 62.27 -49.90 -86.12
N THR A 245 61.07 -50.45 -85.89
CA THR A 245 60.75 -51.84 -86.24
C THR A 245 60.73 -52.09 -87.75
N GLU A 246 60.33 -51.10 -88.57
CA GLU A 246 60.46 -51.14 -90.03
C GLU A 246 61.94 -51.19 -90.45
N LEU A 247 62.79 -50.33 -89.87
CA LEU A 247 64.23 -50.32 -90.13
C LEU A 247 64.94 -51.57 -89.61
N GLU A 248 64.51 -52.14 -88.49
CA GLU A 248 64.98 -53.42 -87.97
C GLU A 248 64.59 -54.57 -88.91
N GLY A 249 63.37 -54.55 -89.47
CA GLY A 249 62.93 -55.48 -90.51
C GLY A 249 63.74 -55.36 -91.81
N VAL A 250 64.06 -54.13 -92.25
CA VAL A 250 64.95 -53.90 -93.41
C VAL A 250 66.38 -54.35 -93.09
N LEU A 251 66.90 -54.11 -91.89
CA LEU A 251 68.21 -54.62 -91.46
C LEU A 251 68.21 -56.15 -91.35
N GLN A 252 67.09 -56.77 -91.01
CA GLN A 252 66.94 -58.22 -91.02
C GLN A 252 66.98 -58.77 -92.44
N ALA A 253 66.16 -58.24 -93.35
CA ALA A 253 66.19 -58.59 -94.77
C ALA A 253 67.58 -58.39 -95.41
N LEU A 254 68.32 -57.34 -95.03
CA LEU A 254 69.70 -57.12 -95.47
C LEU A 254 70.70 -58.13 -94.86
N ARG A 255 70.49 -58.62 -93.62
CA ARG A 255 71.29 -59.70 -93.04
C ARG A 255 71.01 -61.03 -93.74
N ASP A 256 69.74 -61.30 -94.03
CA ASP A 256 69.29 -62.52 -94.69
C ASP A 256 69.82 -62.56 -96.13
N HIS A 257 69.71 -61.45 -96.87
CA HIS A 257 70.28 -61.34 -98.22
C HIS A 257 71.83 -61.38 -98.22
N LEU A 258 72.49 -60.89 -97.15
CA LEU A 258 73.93 -61.10 -96.92
C LEU A 258 74.29 -62.54 -96.48
N ALA A 259 73.33 -63.37 -96.07
CA ALA A 259 73.52 -64.79 -95.85
C ALA A 259 73.30 -65.58 -97.17
N GLU A 260 72.28 -65.22 -97.96
CA GLU A 260 72.06 -65.74 -99.31
C GLU A 260 73.29 -65.51 -100.20
N LEU A 261 73.80 -64.28 -100.29
CA LEU A 261 75.02 -63.96 -101.05
C LEU A 261 76.26 -64.74 -100.56
N LYS A 262 76.31 -65.14 -99.28
CA LYS A 262 77.38 -66.02 -98.75
C LYS A 262 77.17 -67.47 -99.14
N GLU A 263 75.94 -67.97 -99.16
CA GLU A 263 75.64 -69.30 -99.71
C GLU A 263 75.92 -69.37 -101.22
N GLU A 264 75.56 -68.33 -101.98
CA GLU A 264 75.85 -68.24 -103.42
C GLU A 264 77.35 -68.20 -103.69
N HIS A 265 78.12 -67.38 -102.95
CA HIS A 265 79.58 -67.41 -103.05
C HIS A 265 80.17 -68.75 -102.60
N ALA A 266 79.62 -69.41 -101.58
CA ALA A 266 80.08 -70.73 -101.16
C ALA A 266 79.79 -71.82 -102.21
N ARG A 267 78.62 -71.77 -102.88
CA ARG A 267 78.27 -72.64 -104.01
C ARG A 267 79.18 -72.38 -105.20
N ALA A 268 79.39 -71.13 -105.58
CA ALA A 268 80.31 -70.76 -106.67
C ALA A 268 81.76 -71.19 -106.40
N LEU A 269 82.24 -71.10 -105.15
CA LEU A 269 83.56 -71.61 -104.76
C LEU A 269 83.61 -73.14 -104.79
N ALA A 270 82.54 -73.84 -104.38
CA ALA A 270 82.46 -75.29 -104.48
C ALA A 270 82.47 -75.77 -105.94
N GLU A 271 81.74 -75.10 -106.83
CA GLU A 271 81.72 -75.38 -108.27
C GLU A 271 83.08 -75.08 -108.93
N ALA A 272 83.72 -73.96 -108.60
CA ALA A 272 85.06 -73.63 -109.08
C ALA A 272 86.11 -74.66 -108.63
N ASN A 273 86.05 -75.13 -107.38
CA ASN A 273 86.93 -76.17 -106.87
C ASN A 273 86.64 -77.55 -107.52
N ALA A 274 85.36 -77.89 -107.74
CA ALA A 274 84.97 -79.12 -108.45
C ALA A 274 85.34 -79.11 -109.94
N ALA A 275 85.40 -77.94 -110.58
CA ALA A 275 85.97 -77.77 -111.92
C ALA A 275 87.50 -77.92 -111.89
N ARG A 276 88.17 -77.35 -110.88
CA ARG A 276 89.62 -77.44 -110.69
C ARG A 276 90.11 -78.87 -110.46
N GLU A 277 89.46 -79.66 -109.60
CA GLU A 277 89.81 -81.09 -109.43
C GLU A 277 89.70 -81.89 -110.73
N LYS A 278 88.72 -81.57 -111.59
CA LYS A 278 88.52 -82.23 -112.89
C LYS A 278 89.60 -81.83 -113.89
N ALA A 279 90.08 -80.58 -113.83
CA ALA A 279 91.22 -80.12 -114.62
C ALA A 279 92.55 -80.74 -114.15
N GLU A 280 92.80 -80.79 -112.83
CA GLU A 280 94.03 -81.36 -112.27
C GLU A 280 94.14 -82.89 -112.55
N LYS A 281 93.01 -83.62 -112.55
CA LYS A 281 92.95 -85.04 -112.96
C LYS A 281 93.11 -85.26 -114.48
N ALA A 282 93.01 -84.21 -115.30
CA ALA A 282 93.28 -84.26 -116.75
C ALA A 282 94.71 -83.77 -117.11
N ALA A 283 95.34 -82.95 -116.27
CA ALA A 283 96.69 -82.41 -116.49
C ALA A 283 97.82 -83.36 -116.01
N ALA A 284 97.51 -84.33 -115.16
CA ALA A 284 98.50 -85.22 -114.54
C ALA A 284 99.12 -86.30 -115.46
N SER A 285 98.77 -86.33 -116.75
CA SER A 285 99.23 -87.34 -117.73
C SER A 285 100.15 -86.80 -118.83
N SER A 286 100.47 -85.50 -118.85
CA SER A 286 101.31 -84.89 -119.89
C SER A 286 102.16 -83.71 -119.40
N THR A 287 102.82 -83.85 -118.24
CA THR A 287 103.74 -82.84 -117.69
C THR A 287 105.13 -83.41 -117.42
N ALA A 288 105.88 -83.60 -118.50
CA ALA A 288 107.34 -83.55 -118.47
C ALA A 288 107.80 -82.31 -119.27
N GLU A 289 108.93 -81.73 -118.86
CA GLU A 289 109.67 -80.65 -119.53
C GLU A 289 109.16 -79.18 -119.42
N LEU A 290 109.84 -78.44 -118.52
CA LEU A 290 110.48 -77.12 -118.71
C LEU A 290 109.71 -75.75 -118.60
N ASP A 291 110.33 -74.90 -117.76
CA ASP A 291 110.68 -73.47 -117.93
C ASP A 291 109.65 -72.32 -118.11
N ALA A 292 109.37 -71.65 -116.99
CA ALA A 292 109.79 -70.28 -116.63
C ALA A 292 109.63 -69.03 -117.57
N ARG A 293 109.55 -67.87 -116.89
CA ARG A 293 109.75 -66.44 -117.30
C ARG A 293 108.49 -65.56 -117.66
N PRO A 294 108.59 -64.20 -117.52
CA PRO A 294 107.46 -63.36 -117.04
C PRO A 294 107.18 -62.07 -117.87
N HIS A 295 106.28 -61.16 -117.42
CA HIS A 295 106.44 -59.66 -117.36
C HIS A 295 105.11 -58.88 -117.06
N SER A 296 105.24 -57.69 -116.42
CA SER A 296 104.45 -56.40 -116.46
C SER A 296 102.91 -56.36 -116.68
N GLY A 297 102.12 -55.39 -116.14
CA GLY A 297 102.43 -54.15 -115.40
C GLY A 297 101.16 -53.35 -114.97
N ALA A 298 101.31 -52.09 -114.50
CA ALA A 298 100.25 -51.17 -113.99
C ALA A 298 99.88 -50.06 -115.03
N PRO A 299 99.00 -49.02 -114.82
CA PRO A 299 98.22 -48.50 -113.66
C PRO A 299 96.66 -48.50 -113.91
N ALA A 300 95.72 -47.55 -113.61
CA ALA A 300 95.68 -46.14 -113.14
C ALA A 300 94.27 -45.70 -112.59
N SER A 301 94.11 -44.41 -112.19
CA SER A 301 92.86 -43.72 -111.72
C SER A 301 92.15 -42.91 -112.85
N PRO A 302 90.95 -42.26 -112.68
CA PRO A 302 90.65 -41.02 -111.89
C PRO A 302 89.30 -41.08 -111.08
N ASN A 303 88.76 -40.12 -110.29
CA ASN A 303 88.43 -38.67 -110.38
C ASN A 303 87.32 -38.31 -111.42
N GLU A 304 86.35 -37.35 -111.24
CA GLU A 304 86.24 -36.18 -110.33
C GLU A 304 84.81 -35.50 -110.27
N ASN A 305 84.53 -34.64 -109.26
CA ASN A 305 83.54 -33.50 -109.21
C ASN A 305 81.99 -33.76 -109.29
N ALA A 306 81.03 -32.87 -108.91
CA ALA A 306 81.02 -31.41 -108.57
C ALA A 306 79.91 -30.94 -107.54
N LEU A 307 79.80 -29.61 -107.29
CA LEU A 307 78.89 -28.82 -106.38
C LEU A 307 77.84 -27.97 -107.19
N PRO A 308 76.92 -27.08 -106.67
CA PRO A 308 76.99 -26.11 -105.53
C PRO A 308 75.66 -25.70 -104.77
N ALA A 309 75.66 -24.56 -104.06
CA ALA A 309 74.56 -23.94 -103.27
C ALA A 309 74.10 -22.55 -103.82
N PRO A 310 73.14 -21.80 -103.19
CA PRO A 310 73.51 -20.52 -102.50
C PRO A 310 72.54 -19.92 -101.40
N THR A 311 73.05 -18.98 -100.57
CA THR A 311 72.46 -17.70 -99.97
C THR A 311 70.99 -17.59 -99.46
N LEU A 312 70.57 -16.75 -98.47
CA LEU A 312 71.17 -15.64 -97.66
C LEU A 312 70.27 -15.25 -96.43
N ALA A 313 70.80 -14.38 -95.53
CA ALA A 313 70.13 -13.39 -94.63
C ALA A 313 69.40 -13.78 -93.30
N GLU A 314 70.05 -13.35 -92.19
CA GLU A 314 69.60 -12.60 -90.98
C GLU A 314 68.33 -12.88 -90.12
N ASP A 315 68.53 -12.62 -88.82
CA ASP A 315 67.62 -12.31 -87.69
C ASP A 315 66.44 -13.22 -87.26
N GLY A 316 66.36 -13.46 -85.95
CA GLY A 316 65.23 -14.13 -85.28
C GLY A 316 65.62 -14.97 -84.05
N ALA A 317 65.73 -14.35 -82.87
CA ALA A 317 66.14 -15.06 -81.65
C ALA A 317 65.00 -15.87 -80.99
N ALA A 318 65.17 -17.19 -80.80
CA ALA A 318 64.66 -17.94 -79.64
C ALA A 318 65.10 -19.42 -79.62
N SER A 319 65.46 -19.93 -78.43
CA SER A 319 65.52 -21.37 -78.03
C SER A 319 66.52 -22.29 -78.77
N GLY A 320 67.27 -23.15 -78.05
CA GLY A 320 68.03 -24.18 -78.80
C GLY A 320 69.10 -25.08 -78.17
N ARG A 321 69.38 -25.04 -76.85
CA ARG A 321 70.30 -25.98 -76.14
C ARG A 321 71.81 -25.88 -76.48
N GLN A 322 72.63 -25.83 -75.44
CA GLN A 322 73.72 -26.81 -75.29
C GLN A 322 73.88 -27.11 -73.79
N ALA A 323 73.98 -28.40 -73.44
CA ALA A 323 74.29 -28.83 -72.08
C ALA A 323 75.81 -29.07 -72.00
N GLY A 324 76.51 -28.29 -71.18
CA GLY A 324 77.98 -28.31 -71.17
C GLY A 324 78.65 -27.50 -70.05
N ALA A 325 77.93 -27.16 -68.98
CA ALA A 325 78.47 -26.43 -67.83
C ALA A 325 77.79 -26.92 -66.53
N LEU A 326 78.44 -27.85 -65.84
CA LEU A 326 78.00 -28.38 -64.54
C LEU A 326 79.14 -28.24 -63.52
N LEU A 327 78.75 -28.05 -62.24
CA LEU A 327 79.56 -27.85 -61.02
C LEU A 327 80.05 -26.43 -60.73
N ALA A 328 79.16 -25.64 -60.09
CA ALA A 328 79.52 -24.52 -59.21
C ALA A 328 78.45 -24.27 -58.13
N MET A 329 78.01 -25.32 -57.42
CA MET A 329 77.14 -25.18 -56.24
C MET A 329 77.69 -26.02 -55.09
N GLN A 330 78.15 -25.36 -54.03
CA GLN A 330 78.76 -26.00 -52.87
C GLN A 330 77.67 -26.58 -51.95
N LEU A 331 77.81 -27.85 -51.59
CA LEU A 331 77.08 -28.49 -50.48
C LEU A 331 78.09 -28.80 -49.34
N PRO A 332 77.69 -28.73 -48.05
CA PRO A 332 78.62 -29.00 -46.96
C PRO A 332 79.07 -30.48 -46.88
N ASP A 333 80.38 -30.71 -46.71
CA ASP A 333 81.01 -32.04 -46.72
C ASP A 333 80.47 -33.04 -45.68
N VAL A 334 79.77 -32.57 -44.65
CA VAL A 334 79.25 -33.39 -43.55
C VAL A 334 78.28 -34.49 -44.05
N ALA A 335 77.50 -34.21 -45.10
CA ALA A 335 76.57 -35.18 -45.66
C ALA A 335 77.28 -36.34 -46.40
N ALA A 336 78.42 -36.06 -47.04
CA ALA A 336 79.14 -37.04 -47.87
C ALA A 336 79.76 -38.20 -47.06
N ALA A 337 79.87 -38.07 -45.74
CA ALA A 337 80.41 -39.11 -44.87
C ALA A 337 79.45 -40.31 -44.69
N ALA A 338 78.14 -40.08 -44.66
CA ALA A 338 77.15 -41.16 -44.51
C ALA A 338 77.04 -42.04 -45.76
N LEU A 339 77.24 -41.45 -46.94
CA LEU A 339 77.04 -42.12 -48.23
C LEU A 339 78.05 -43.23 -48.57
N ARG A 340 79.16 -43.37 -47.85
CA ARG A 340 80.21 -44.37 -48.15
C ARG A 340 79.96 -45.76 -47.53
N LYS A 341 78.75 -46.04 -47.02
CA LYS A 341 78.36 -47.35 -46.45
C LYS A 341 77.33 -48.13 -47.27
N GLU A 342 76.61 -47.48 -48.18
CA GLU A 342 75.73 -48.14 -49.14
C GLU A 342 76.34 -47.94 -50.54
N ASN A 343 76.62 -49.03 -51.27
CA ASN A 343 77.21 -48.99 -52.61
C ASN A 343 76.20 -48.58 -53.70
N LEU A 344 75.41 -47.54 -53.43
CA LEU A 344 74.48 -46.95 -54.38
C LEU A 344 75.24 -46.10 -55.39
N THR A 345 74.90 -46.24 -56.66
CA THR A 345 75.41 -45.36 -57.70
C THR A 345 74.88 -43.94 -57.50
N MET A 346 75.61 -42.94 -58.00
CA MET A 346 75.21 -41.53 -57.91
C MET A 346 73.78 -41.31 -58.45
N THR A 347 73.38 -42.08 -59.46
CA THR A 347 72.05 -42.04 -60.07
C THR A 347 70.95 -42.55 -59.13
N GLU A 348 71.18 -43.64 -58.40
CA GLU A 348 70.23 -44.19 -57.40
C GLU A 348 70.13 -43.31 -56.14
N LEU A 349 71.20 -42.57 -55.82
CA LEU A 349 71.19 -41.57 -54.76
C LEU A 349 70.36 -40.36 -55.17
N TYR A 350 70.47 -39.90 -56.42
CA TYR A 350 69.57 -38.88 -56.96
C TYR A 350 68.12 -39.38 -57.09
N SER A 351 67.87 -40.66 -57.42
CA SER A 351 66.50 -41.20 -57.48
C SER A 351 65.88 -41.28 -56.08
N LYS A 352 66.56 -41.89 -55.09
CA LYS A 352 66.10 -41.92 -53.68
C LYS A 352 65.89 -40.52 -53.12
N TYR A 353 66.74 -39.54 -53.45
CA TYR A 353 66.55 -38.14 -53.04
C TYR A 353 65.35 -37.48 -53.73
N ALA A 354 65.13 -37.73 -55.02
CA ALA A 354 63.97 -37.24 -55.75
C ALA A 354 62.66 -37.87 -55.21
N GLU A 355 62.65 -39.17 -54.98
CA GLU A 355 61.55 -39.93 -54.38
C GLU A 355 61.21 -39.42 -52.97
N ALA A 356 62.22 -39.19 -52.12
CA ALA A 356 62.04 -38.60 -50.79
C ALA A 356 61.54 -37.14 -50.85
N ALA A 357 62.04 -36.34 -51.80
CA ALA A 357 61.56 -34.99 -52.01
C ALA A 357 60.11 -34.96 -52.54
N ASP A 358 59.72 -35.92 -53.37
CA ASP A 358 58.33 -36.08 -53.85
C ASP A 358 57.40 -36.64 -52.76
N ALA A 359 57.88 -37.54 -51.89
CA ALA A 359 57.15 -37.96 -50.70
C ALA A 359 56.90 -36.77 -49.76
N TRP A 360 57.94 -35.96 -49.47
CA TRP A 360 57.80 -34.75 -48.67
C TRP A 360 56.88 -33.71 -49.31
N ARG A 361 56.93 -33.53 -50.64
CA ARG A 361 55.98 -32.66 -51.37
C ARG A 361 54.53 -33.16 -51.23
N LYS A 362 54.30 -34.48 -51.31
CA LYS A 362 52.98 -35.10 -51.11
C LYS A 362 52.49 -34.88 -49.68
N GLU A 363 53.30 -35.21 -48.67
CA GLU A 363 52.97 -34.92 -47.27
C GLU A 363 52.65 -33.43 -47.04
N CYS A 364 53.43 -32.52 -47.61
CA CYS A 364 53.17 -31.09 -47.49
C CYS A 364 51.91 -30.63 -48.26
N ALA A 365 51.51 -31.31 -49.33
CA ALA A 365 50.23 -31.06 -50.01
C ALA A 365 49.05 -31.62 -49.19
N GLU A 366 49.20 -32.82 -48.62
CA GLU A 366 48.20 -33.46 -47.76
C GLU A 366 48.00 -32.69 -46.45
N ARG A 367 49.07 -32.25 -45.78
CA ARG A 367 48.99 -31.38 -44.60
C ARG A 367 48.31 -30.04 -44.92
N ARG A 368 48.60 -29.41 -46.07
CA ARG A 368 47.89 -28.20 -46.51
C ARG A 368 46.41 -28.46 -46.79
N ARG A 369 46.07 -29.58 -47.42
CA ARG A 369 44.68 -29.99 -47.68
C ARG A 369 43.92 -30.24 -46.38
N LEU A 370 44.52 -30.96 -45.42
CA LEU A 370 43.93 -31.22 -44.12
C LEU A 370 43.76 -29.93 -43.30
N GLN A 371 44.76 -29.06 -43.31
CA GLN A 371 44.67 -27.74 -42.68
C GLN A 371 43.51 -26.93 -43.30
N ALA A 372 43.42 -26.83 -44.63
CA ALA A 372 42.33 -26.15 -45.30
C ALA A 372 40.94 -26.75 -44.99
N THR A 373 40.83 -28.07 -44.77
CA THR A 373 39.56 -28.66 -44.30
C THR A 373 39.25 -28.35 -42.83
N ILE A 374 40.28 -28.24 -41.98
CA ILE A 374 40.11 -27.84 -40.56
C ILE A 374 39.72 -26.36 -40.48
N ASP A 375 40.43 -25.48 -41.20
CA ASP A 375 40.14 -24.04 -41.29
C ASP A 375 38.73 -23.81 -41.86
N GLY A 376 38.32 -24.62 -42.85
CA GLY A 376 36.95 -24.65 -43.35
C GLY A 376 35.93 -25.00 -42.27
N MET A 377 36.12 -26.11 -41.55
CA MET A 377 35.23 -26.51 -40.44
C MET A 377 35.20 -25.47 -39.30
N LEU A 378 36.34 -24.85 -38.97
CA LEU A 378 36.41 -23.77 -37.99
C LEU A 378 35.59 -22.56 -38.47
N SER A 379 35.76 -22.12 -39.72
CA SER A 379 34.99 -21.00 -40.27
C SER A 379 33.47 -21.29 -40.31
N GLU A 380 33.06 -22.54 -40.55
CA GLU A 380 31.66 -22.97 -40.46
C GLU A 380 31.13 -22.97 -39.02
N LEU A 381 31.96 -23.34 -38.04
CA LEU A 381 31.60 -23.28 -36.61
C LEU A 381 31.52 -21.82 -36.11
N GLU A 382 32.46 -20.97 -36.52
CA GLU A 382 32.47 -19.54 -36.23
C GLU A 382 31.27 -18.80 -36.85
N GLN A 383 30.83 -19.19 -38.05
CA GLN A 383 29.61 -18.67 -38.67
C GLN A 383 28.32 -19.18 -37.99
N ARG A 384 28.31 -20.42 -37.47
CA ARG A 384 27.16 -20.97 -36.74
C ARG A 384 27.07 -20.50 -35.29
N ALA A 385 28.18 -20.13 -34.66
CA ALA A 385 28.23 -19.63 -33.29
C ALA A 385 27.31 -18.40 -33.01
N PRO A 386 27.33 -17.31 -33.80
CA PRO A 386 26.42 -16.17 -33.60
C PRO A 386 24.96 -16.57 -33.84
N MET A 387 24.67 -17.35 -34.89
CA MET A 387 23.30 -17.84 -35.17
C MET A 387 22.72 -18.61 -33.98
N LEU A 388 23.52 -19.49 -33.36
CA LEU A 388 23.13 -20.24 -32.16
C LEU A 388 22.99 -19.34 -30.92
N ALA A 389 23.78 -18.27 -30.80
CA ALA A 389 23.67 -17.30 -29.72
C ALA A 389 22.44 -16.39 -29.87
N GLU A 390 22.09 -16.01 -31.09
CA GLU A 390 20.88 -15.24 -31.40
C GLU A 390 19.62 -16.09 -31.19
N GLN A 391 19.61 -17.33 -31.69
CA GLN A 391 18.53 -18.29 -31.39
C GLN A 391 18.34 -18.50 -29.89
N ARG A 392 19.42 -18.66 -29.11
CA ARG A 392 19.32 -18.76 -27.63
C ARG A 392 18.71 -17.51 -27.01
N ARG A 393 19.16 -16.31 -27.40
CA ARG A 393 18.57 -15.04 -26.94
C ARG A 393 17.10 -14.90 -27.32
N GLU A 394 16.69 -15.42 -28.48
CA GLU A 394 15.29 -15.42 -28.91
C GLU A 394 14.45 -16.43 -28.13
N TYR A 395 14.97 -17.64 -27.87
CA TYR A 395 14.33 -18.59 -26.95
C TYR A 395 14.23 -18.04 -25.52
N GLU A 396 15.26 -17.37 -25.01
CA GLU A 396 15.26 -16.71 -23.70
C GLU A 396 14.19 -15.61 -23.63
N ARG A 397 14.11 -14.72 -24.64
CA ARG A 397 13.03 -13.72 -24.76
C ARG A 397 11.64 -14.37 -24.83
N ALA A 398 11.48 -15.44 -25.62
CA ALA A 398 10.20 -16.13 -25.77
C ALA A 398 9.78 -16.83 -24.47
N VAL A 399 10.71 -17.47 -23.75
CA VAL A 399 10.48 -18.07 -22.44
C VAL A 399 10.11 -16.98 -21.41
N ALA A 400 10.80 -15.84 -21.40
CA ALA A 400 10.46 -14.71 -20.53
C ALA A 400 9.06 -14.15 -20.83
N ALA A 401 8.72 -13.92 -22.10
CA ALA A 401 7.38 -13.46 -22.50
C ALA A 401 6.29 -14.51 -22.18
N HIS A 402 6.57 -15.80 -22.33
CA HIS A 402 5.65 -16.85 -21.91
C HIS A 402 5.51 -16.94 -20.37
N ALA A 403 6.55 -16.64 -19.60
CA ALA A 403 6.47 -16.56 -18.14
C ALA A 403 5.63 -15.34 -17.71
N GLU A 404 5.86 -14.16 -18.29
CA GLU A 404 5.07 -12.94 -18.06
C GLU A 404 3.59 -13.16 -18.40
N MET A 405 3.29 -13.81 -19.54
CA MET A 405 1.93 -14.12 -19.94
C MET A 405 1.27 -15.21 -19.07
N ARG A 406 2.04 -16.17 -18.53
CA ARG A 406 1.52 -17.12 -17.52
C ARG A 406 1.19 -16.40 -16.22
N LEU A 407 2.07 -15.53 -15.73
CA LEU A 407 1.87 -14.78 -14.49
C LEU A 407 0.62 -13.89 -14.60
N ARG A 408 0.46 -13.15 -15.72
CA ARG A 408 -0.78 -12.41 -16.02
C ARG A 408 -2.04 -13.30 -16.07
N LEU A 409 -1.94 -14.51 -16.63
CA LEU A 409 -3.06 -15.45 -16.65
C LEU A 409 -3.38 -15.95 -15.23
N GLU A 410 -2.36 -16.31 -14.45
CA GLU A 410 -2.48 -16.73 -13.05
C GLU A 410 -3.15 -15.63 -12.22
N ASP A 411 -2.64 -14.39 -12.27
CA ASP A 411 -3.23 -13.19 -11.65
C ASP A 411 -4.70 -13.04 -12.05
N SER A 412 -5.02 -13.03 -13.36
CA SER A 412 -6.40 -12.88 -13.85
C SER A 412 -7.32 -14.03 -13.38
N THR A 413 -6.78 -15.24 -13.17
CA THR A 413 -7.57 -16.34 -12.61
C THR A 413 -7.74 -16.22 -11.09
N VAL A 414 -6.81 -15.57 -10.37
CA VAL A 414 -6.98 -15.24 -8.95
C VAL A 414 -8.01 -14.13 -8.79
N GLU A 415 -7.97 -13.09 -9.63
CA GLU A 415 -9.00 -12.05 -9.70
C GLU A 415 -10.37 -12.65 -10.03
N LEU A 416 -10.49 -13.49 -11.07
CA LEU A 416 -11.77 -14.15 -11.40
C LEU A 416 -12.31 -15.00 -10.24
N ARG A 417 -11.46 -15.80 -9.57
CA ARG A 417 -11.88 -16.57 -8.39
C ARG A 417 -12.33 -15.65 -7.24
N ARG A 418 -11.63 -14.53 -7.03
CA ARG A 418 -12.00 -13.52 -6.02
C ARG A 418 -13.36 -12.91 -6.34
N MET A 419 -13.56 -12.42 -7.57
CA MET A 419 -14.84 -11.85 -8.02
C MET A 419 -15.97 -12.88 -7.96
N GLU A 420 -15.70 -14.16 -8.25
CA GLU A 420 -16.67 -15.25 -8.02
C GLU A 420 -17.00 -15.43 -6.53
N THR A 421 -16.02 -15.37 -5.62
CA THR A 421 -16.31 -15.48 -4.17
C THR A 421 -17.08 -14.27 -3.64
N GLU A 422 -16.75 -13.06 -4.06
CA GLU A 422 -17.47 -11.83 -3.70
C GLU A 422 -18.91 -11.85 -4.26
N ALA A 423 -19.09 -12.28 -5.52
CA ALA A 423 -20.43 -12.46 -6.10
C ALA A 423 -21.26 -13.56 -5.41
N ARG A 424 -20.63 -14.66 -4.97
CA ARG A 424 -21.29 -15.72 -4.18
C ARG A 424 -21.67 -15.23 -2.78
N ALA A 425 -20.82 -14.42 -2.13
CA ALA A 425 -21.12 -13.78 -0.85
C ALA A 425 -22.32 -12.83 -0.99
N HIS A 426 -22.28 -11.88 -1.93
CA HIS A 426 -23.40 -10.96 -2.18
C HIS A 426 -24.70 -11.68 -2.59
N ALA A 427 -24.62 -12.82 -3.29
CA ALA A 427 -25.79 -13.65 -3.56
C ALA A 427 -26.35 -14.34 -2.31
N ALA A 428 -25.50 -14.72 -1.34
CA ALA A 428 -25.92 -15.24 -0.04
C ALA A 428 -26.52 -14.14 0.84
N ASP A 429 -25.90 -12.95 0.89
CA ASP A 429 -26.37 -11.77 1.61
C ASP A 429 -27.74 -11.33 1.08
N LYS A 430 -27.89 -11.24 -0.25
CA LYS A 430 -29.18 -10.93 -0.90
C LYS A 430 -30.25 -11.95 -0.51
N ARG A 431 -29.93 -13.25 -0.52
CA ARG A 431 -30.85 -14.32 -0.05
C ARG A 431 -31.11 -14.30 1.47
N HIS A 432 -30.23 -13.69 2.27
CA HIS A 432 -30.49 -13.44 3.69
C HIS A 432 -31.44 -12.25 3.86
N HIS A 433 -31.14 -11.10 3.26
CA HIS A 433 -32.01 -9.93 3.30
C HIS A 433 -33.39 -10.19 2.69
N GLU A 434 -33.51 -10.94 1.59
CA GLU A 434 -34.80 -11.38 1.03
C GLU A 434 -35.63 -12.24 2.00
N ARG A 435 -34.99 -13.03 2.87
CA ARG A 435 -35.68 -13.79 3.93
C ARG A 435 -36.09 -12.89 5.09
N VAL A 436 -35.21 -11.96 5.51
CA VAL A 436 -35.49 -11.00 6.58
C VAL A 436 -36.64 -10.06 6.19
N VAL A 437 -36.62 -9.51 4.98
CA VAL A 437 -37.69 -8.64 4.45
C VAL A 437 -39.03 -9.38 4.44
N LYS A 438 -39.09 -10.60 3.88
CA LYS A 438 -40.32 -11.42 3.92
C LYS A 438 -40.81 -11.75 5.33
N GLY A 439 -39.88 -11.95 6.27
CA GLY A 439 -40.21 -12.13 7.69
C GLY A 439 -40.83 -10.88 8.32
N LEU A 440 -40.27 -9.70 8.03
CA LEU A 440 -40.79 -8.40 8.50
C LEU A 440 -42.12 -8.04 7.82
N GLU A 441 -42.29 -8.35 6.55
CA GLU A 441 -43.56 -8.19 5.82
C GLU A 441 -44.67 -9.06 6.43
N ALA A 442 -44.36 -10.33 6.75
CA ALA A 442 -45.30 -11.22 7.46
C ALA A 442 -45.64 -10.71 8.87
N GLN A 443 -44.62 -10.32 9.67
CA GLN A 443 -44.84 -9.74 11.00
C GLN A 443 -45.69 -8.46 10.95
N SER A 444 -45.47 -7.61 9.95
CA SER A 444 -46.24 -6.37 9.74
C SER A 444 -47.70 -6.66 9.36
N ALA A 445 -47.93 -7.64 8.48
CA ALA A 445 -49.27 -8.07 8.09
C ALA A 445 -50.04 -8.70 9.26
N ASP A 446 -49.37 -9.50 10.08
CA ASP A 446 -49.99 -10.20 11.20
C ASP A 446 -50.23 -9.26 12.40
N LEU A 447 -49.31 -8.33 12.69
CA LEU A 447 -49.56 -7.25 13.66
C LEU A 447 -50.71 -6.32 13.20
N SER A 448 -50.79 -6.02 11.90
CA SER A 448 -51.91 -5.26 11.34
C SER A 448 -53.25 -5.98 11.53
N ARG A 449 -53.25 -7.33 11.40
CA ARG A 449 -54.43 -8.17 11.64
C ARG A 449 -54.83 -8.22 13.12
N GLN A 450 -53.87 -8.35 14.05
CA GLN A 450 -54.13 -8.21 15.49
C GLN A 450 -54.79 -6.87 15.82
N VAL A 451 -54.23 -5.75 15.31
CA VAL A 451 -54.78 -4.41 15.53
C VAL A 451 -56.19 -4.28 14.95
N GLN A 452 -56.48 -4.86 13.78
CA GLN A 452 -57.83 -4.88 13.22
C GLN A 452 -58.81 -5.67 14.10
N LEU A 453 -58.45 -6.86 14.58
CA LEU A 453 -59.28 -7.69 15.46
C LEU A 453 -59.60 -7.00 16.79
N LEU A 454 -58.59 -6.39 17.41
CA LEU A 454 -58.75 -5.64 18.67
C LEU A 454 -59.57 -4.37 18.49
N LEU A 455 -59.41 -3.66 17.35
CA LEU A 455 -60.25 -2.49 17.04
C LEU A 455 -61.70 -2.89 16.80
N ASN A 456 -61.96 -4.03 16.14
CA ASN A 456 -63.28 -4.60 15.97
C ASN A 456 -63.96 -4.87 17.31
N GLU A 457 -63.33 -5.65 18.19
CA GLU A 457 -63.83 -5.97 19.53
C GLU A 457 -64.14 -4.68 20.32
N VAL A 458 -63.25 -3.69 20.24
CA VAL A 458 -63.44 -2.35 20.84
C VAL A 458 -64.59 -1.56 20.19
N THR A 459 -64.96 -1.80 18.93
CA THR A 459 -66.18 -1.20 18.33
C THR A 459 -67.46 -1.95 18.71
N GLU A 460 -67.41 -3.28 18.82
CA GLU A 460 -68.55 -4.10 19.25
C GLU A 460 -68.91 -3.80 20.70
N LEU A 461 -67.91 -3.73 21.60
CA LEU A 461 -68.07 -3.29 22.99
C LEU A 461 -68.57 -1.84 23.15
N LYS A 462 -68.48 -1.01 22.10
CA LYS A 462 -69.02 0.36 22.05
C LYS A 462 -70.42 0.43 21.40
N GLY A 463 -71.01 -0.70 21.01
CA GLY A 463 -72.31 -0.76 20.33
C GLY A 463 -72.27 -0.32 18.86
N GLY A 464 -71.08 -0.30 18.24
CA GLY A 464 -70.94 -0.16 16.80
C GLY A 464 -71.32 -1.45 16.06
N ALA A 465 -71.65 -1.35 14.77
CA ALA A 465 -71.88 -2.53 13.95
C ALA A 465 -70.54 -3.26 13.67
N PRO A 466 -70.47 -4.60 13.83
CA PRO A 466 -69.24 -5.36 13.61
C PRO A 466 -68.80 -5.27 12.15
N THR A 467 -67.53 -4.91 11.92
CA THR A 467 -66.94 -4.88 10.58
C THR A 467 -66.36 -6.26 10.26
N ALA A 468 -66.99 -7.05 9.40
CA ALA A 468 -66.58 -8.44 9.17
C ALA A 468 -65.15 -8.56 8.59
N ILE A 469 -64.15 -8.83 9.45
CA ILE A 469 -62.80 -9.22 9.05
C ILE A 469 -62.89 -10.64 8.48
N ALA A 470 -62.53 -10.80 7.21
CA ALA A 470 -62.50 -12.11 6.57
C ALA A 470 -61.38 -12.97 7.20
N PRO A 471 -61.67 -14.20 7.68
CA PRO A 471 -60.61 -15.10 8.11
C PRO A 471 -59.70 -15.45 6.92
N LYS A 472 -58.36 -15.39 7.08
CA LYS A 472 -57.44 -15.97 6.08
C LYS A 472 -57.86 -17.43 5.87
N SER A 473 -58.29 -17.78 4.66
CA SER A 473 -58.63 -19.15 4.31
C SER A 473 -57.39 -20.03 4.44
N ILE A 474 -57.39 -20.96 5.40
CA ILE A 474 -56.27 -21.89 5.59
C ILE A 474 -56.23 -22.86 4.40
N ALA A 475 -55.39 -22.55 3.42
CA ALA A 475 -55.07 -23.47 2.35
C ALA A 475 -54.25 -24.64 2.92
N ALA A 476 -54.72 -25.88 2.74
CA ALA A 476 -54.09 -27.06 3.31
C ALA A 476 -52.65 -27.22 2.77
N GLY A 477 -51.67 -26.92 3.62
CA GLY A 477 -50.23 -26.94 3.28
C GLY A 477 -49.48 -25.65 3.64
N ASP A 478 -50.16 -24.50 3.81
CA ASP A 478 -49.50 -23.26 4.21
C ASP A 478 -49.34 -23.16 5.74
N ALA A 479 -48.21 -23.64 6.23
CA ALA A 479 -47.85 -23.57 7.65
C ALA A 479 -47.77 -22.13 8.19
N ALA A 480 -47.44 -21.13 7.36
CA ALA A 480 -47.41 -19.74 7.81
C ALA A 480 -48.83 -19.21 8.08
N ALA A 481 -49.79 -19.54 7.21
CA ALA A 481 -51.19 -19.18 7.43
C ALA A 481 -51.80 -19.83 8.68
N VAL A 482 -51.43 -21.07 9.00
CA VAL A 482 -51.82 -21.76 10.25
C VAL A 482 -51.20 -21.05 11.46
N VAL A 483 -49.91 -20.75 11.43
CA VAL A 483 -49.23 -20.05 12.53
C VAL A 483 -49.86 -18.68 12.79
N THR A 484 -50.18 -17.87 11.76
CA THR A 484 -50.93 -16.62 11.97
C THR A 484 -52.26 -16.89 12.69
N ALA A 485 -53.05 -17.86 12.20
CA ALA A 485 -54.43 -18.04 12.64
C ALA A 485 -54.57 -18.67 14.03
N GLU A 486 -53.65 -19.56 14.44
CA GLU A 486 -53.77 -20.33 15.69
C GLU A 486 -52.86 -19.85 16.82
N LEU A 487 -51.74 -19.18 16.51
CA LEU A 487 -50.78 -18.70 17.49
C LEU A 487 -50.71 -17.16 17.63
N VAL A 488 -51.24 -16.38 16.69
CA VAL A 488 -51.00 -14.92 16.61
C VAL A 488 -52.29 -14.07 16.71
N ASP A 489 -53.44 -14.56 16.24
CA ASP A 489 -54.74 -13.86 16.31
C ASP A 489 -55.43 -14.00 17.70
N PHE A 490 -55.54 -12.92 18.48
CA PHE A 490 -56.30 -12.89 19.75
C PHE A 490 -57.30 -11.72 19.82
N ARG A 491 -58.33 -11.85 20.66
CA ARG A 491 -59.36 -10.81 20.92
C ARG A 491 -59.31 -10.28 22.35
N ASP A 492 -59.04 -11.15 23.32
CA ASP A 492 -58.93 -10.79 24.74
C ASP A 492 -57.58 -11.22 25.37
N ILE A 493 -57.24 -10.62 26.50
CA ILE A 493 -56.05 -10.92 27.31
C ILE A 493 -56.02 -12.39 27.74
N ALA A 494 -57.17 -13.03 28.00
CA ALA A 494 -57.23 -14.45 28.33
C ALA A 494 -56.79 -15.34 27.16
N GLU A 495 -57.25 -15.05 25.93
CA GLU A 495 -56.82 -15.75 24.72
C GLU A 495 -55.33 -15.53 24.44
N LEU A 496 -54.85 -14.29 24.60
CA LEU A 496 -53.43 -13.95 24.47
C LEU A 496 -52.56 -14.73 25.47
N GLN A 497 -53.00 -14.93 26.72
CA GLN A 497 -52.26 -15.71 27.70
C GLN A 497 -52.20 -17.20 27.32
N GLU A 498 -53.30 -17.77 26.81
CA GLU A 498 -53.29 -19.14 26.31
C GLU A 498 -52.43 -19.30 25.04
N GLN A 499 -52.48 -18.35 24.10
CA GLN A 499 -51.64 -18.37 22.91
C GLN A 499 -50.15 -18.22 23.27
N ASN A 500 -49.78 -17.34 24.21
CA ASN A 500 -48.41 -17.27 24.71
C ASN A 500 -47.95 -18.60 25.35
N ARG A 501 -48.83 -19.31 26.06
CA ARG A 501 -48.52 -20.67 26.57
C ARG A 501 -48.23 -21.64 25.42
N ARG A 502 -49.10 -21.70 24.42
CA ARG A 502 -48.94 -22.58 23.24
C ARG A 502 -47.71 -22.21 22.40
N GLN A 503 -47.43 -20.91 22.22
CA GLN A 503 -46.20 -20.41 21.58
C GLN A 503 -44.95 -20.88 22.35
N LEU A 504 -44.92 -20.73 23.68
CA LEU A 504 -43.78 -21.16 24.49
C LEU A 504 -43.57 -22.68 24.48
N GLU A 505 -44.65 -23.46 24.36
CA GLU A 505 -44.58 -24.92 24.18
C GLU A 505 -43.99 -25.26 22.79
N VAL A 506 -44.52 -24.69 21.71
CA VAL A 506 -44.04 -24.92 20.33
C VAL A 506 -42.61 -24.40 20.11
N ILE A 507 -42.23 -23.27 20.70
CA ILE A 507 -40.85 -22.75 20.66
C ILE A 507 -39.91 -23.73 21.36
N ARG A 508 -40.29 -24.28 22.53
CA ARG A 508 -39.45 -25.26 23.25
C ARG A 508 -39.28 -26.56 22.48
N THR A 509 -40.33 -27.11 21.88
CA THR A 509 -40.20 -28.32 21.05
C THR A 509 -39.37 -28.04 19.81
N LEU A 510 -39.64 -26.94 19.09
CA LEU A 510 -38.88 -26.60 17.88
C LEU A 510 -37.40 -26.29 18.18
N SER A 511 -37.08 -25.69 19.34
CA SER A 511 -35.69 -25.52 19.79
C SER A 511 -35.02 -26.86 20.08
N ALA A 512 -35.69 -27.79 20.78
CA ALA A 512 -35.15 -29.13 21.03
C ALA A 512 -34.95 -29.93 19.73
N ASP A 513 -35.90 -29.87 18.80
CA ASP A 513 -35.81 -30.50 17.48
C ASP A 513 -34.65 -29.91 16.66
N GLN A 514 -34.44 -28.58 16.71
CA GLN A 514 -33.32 -27.91 16.05
C GLN A 514 -31.97 -28.24 16.70
N GLU A 515 -31.91 -28.38 18.04
CA GLU A 515 -30.70 -28.83 18.74
C GLU A 515 -30.38 -30.29 18.41
N GLU A 516 -31.37 -31.18 18.33
CA GLU A 516 -31.14 -32.59 17.97
C GLU A 516 -30.73 -32.73 16.50
N LEU A 517 -31.42 -32.06 15.56
CA LEU A 517 -31.01 -32.03 14.14
C LEU A 517 -29.61 -31.40 13.98
N GLY A 518 -29.31 -30.35 14.75
CA GLY A 518 -28.01 -29.69 14.78
C GLY A 518 -26.90 -30.50 15.44
N GLN A 519 -27.23 -31.52 16.24
CA GLN A 519 -26.28 -32.53 16.75
C GLN A 519 -26.09 -33.65 15.71
N ARG A 520 -27.18 -34.27 15.22
CA ARG A 520 -27.13 -35.34 14.21
C ARG A 520 -26.32 -34.93 12.97
N LEU A 521 -26.52 -33.72 12.45
CA LEU A 521 -25.75 -33.21 11.31
C LEU A 521 -24.25 -33.03 11.62
N LYS A 522 -23.87 -32.66 12.85
CA LYS A 522 -22.46 -32.59 13.27
C LYS A 522 -21.87 -33.99 13.37
N ASP A 523 -22.58 -34.93 13.99
CA ASP A 523 -22.14 -36.33 14.12
C ASP A 523 -21.93 -36.96 12.73
N GLU A 524 -22.81 -36.67 11.76
CA GLU A 524 -22.67 -37.07 10.36
C GLU A 524 -21.42 -36.43 9.71
N TYR A 525 -21.24 -35.11 9.79
CA TYR A 525 -20.06 -34.44 9.24
C TYR A 525 -18.74 -34.88 9.90
N GLU A 526 -18.73 -35.12 11.21
CA GLU A 526 -17.56 -35.62 11.93
C GLU A 526 -17.24 -37.07 11.55
N ALA A 527 -18.27 -37.91 11.36
CA ALA A 527 -18.09 -39.28 10.85
C ALA A 527 -17.58 -39.30 9.40
N GLU A 528 -18.04 -38.40 8.53
CA GLU A 528 -17.50 -38.27 7.16
C GLU A 528 -16.07 -37.72 7.14
N ALA A 529 -15.78 -36.69 7.94
CA ALA A 529 -14.42 -36.18 8.10
C ALA A 529 -13.48 -37.25 8.69
N ALA A 530 -13.96 -38.11 9.59
CA ALA A 530 -13.19 -39.24 10.12
C ALA A 530 -12.90 -40.31 9.06
N LYS A 531 -13.86 -40.65 8.19
CA LYS A 531 -13.64 -41.56 7.05
C LYS A 531 -12.55 -41.01 6.11
N LEU A 532 -12.68 -39.75 5.68
CA LEU A 532 -11.71 -39.11 4.79
C LEU A 532 -10.30 -39.02 5.40
N ARG A 533 -10.20 -38.77 6.72
CA ARG A 533 -8.92 -38.83 7.46
C ARG A 533 -8.34 -40.26 7.50
N ALA A 534 -9.17 -41.29 7.68
CA ALA A 534 -8.72 -42.68 7.67
C ALA A 534 -8.30 -43.17 6.27
N GLU A 535 -8.96 -42.71 5.21
CA GLU A 535 -8.60 -43.00 3.81
C GLU A 535 -7.30 -42.31 3.39
N THR A 536 -7.15 -41.02 3.73
CA THR A 536 -5.90 -40.29 3.47
C THR A 536 -4.71 -40.83 4.28
N ALA A 537 -4.92 -41.24 5.54
CA ALA A 537 -3.88 -41.91 6.34
C ALA A 537 -3.40 -43.21 5.68
N LYS A 538 -4.32 -44.07 5.21
CA LYS A 538 -3.97 -45.29 4.45
C LYS A 538 -3.21 -44.97 3.16
N ALA A 539 -3.62 -43.94 2.43
CA ALA A 539 -2.92 -43.53 1.20
C ALA A 539 -1.48 -43.04 1.48
N VAL A 540 -1.24 -42.39 2.62
CA VAL A 540 0.12 -42.02 3.08
C VAL A 540 0.93 -43.25 3.45
N GLU A 541 0.38 -44.18 4.25
CA GLU A 541 1.05 -45.43 4.63
C GLU A 541 1.45 -46.26 3.39
N ASP A 542 0.58 -46.31 2.38
CA ASP A 542 0.82 -47.00 1.11
C ASP A 542 1.93 -46.33 0.28
N ILE A 543 2.06 -44.99 0.34
CA ILE A 543 3.15 -44.23 -0.28
C ILE A 543 4.48 -44.42 0.48
N GLU A 544 4.46 -44.43 1.81
CA GLU A 544 5.64 -44.69 2.64
C GLU A 544 6.13 -46.14 2.47
N GLY A 545 5.21 -47.10 2.37
CA GLY A 545 5.52 -48.49 2.04
C GLY A 545 6.14 -48.66 0.65
N ARG A 546 5.72 -47.86 -0.35
CA ARG A 546 6.36 -47.81 -1.68
C ARG A 546 7.75 -47.16 -1.62
N LYS A 547 7.89 -46.03 -0.90
CA LYS A 547 9.16 -45.31 -0.69
C LYS A 547 10.21 -46.16 0.03
N SER A 548 9.80 -46.94 1.02
CA SER A 548 10.65 -47.90 1.73
C SER A 548 11.17 -49.00 0.78
N LYS A 549 10.29 -49.54 -0.07
CA LYS A 549 10.67 -50.55 -1.09
C LYS A 549 11.62 -49.98 -2.15
N THR A 550 11.42 -48.75 -2.62
CA THR A 550 12.36 -48.13 -3.57
C THR A 550 13.69 -47.75 -2.91
N GLN A 551 13.70 -47.34 -1.64
CA GLN A 551 14.95 -47.09 -0.90
C GLN A 551 15.78 -48.37 -0.75
N THR A 552 15.17 -49.49 -0.32
CA THR A 552 15.92 -50.76 -0.17
C THR A 552 16.47 -51.28 -1.50
N MET A 553 15.78 -51.02 -2.62
CA MET A 553 16.28 -51.29 -3.97
C MET A 553 17.47 -50.38 -4.34
N MET A 554 17.38 -49.08 -4.03
CA MET A 554 18.48 -48.12 -4.26
C MET A 554 19.71 -48.47 -3.42
N ASP A 555 19.54 -48.88 -2.16
CA ASP A 555 20.63 -49.32 -1.28
C ASP A 555 21.31 -50.59 -1.82
N ALA A 556 20.53 -51.53 -2.37
CA ALA A 556 21.06 -52.74 -3.01
C ALA A 556 21.90 -52.42 -4.26
N VAL A 557 21.40 -51.56 -5.15
CA VAL A 557 22.14 -51.08 -6.33
C VAL A 557 23.41 -50.32 -5.92
N THR A 558 23.34 -49.53 -4.84
CA THR A 558 24.48 -48.79 -4.28
C THR A 558 25.57 -49.76 -3.78
N ARG A 559 25.19 -50.83 -3.07
CA ARG A 559 26.13 -51.88 -2.63
C ARG A 559 26.75 -52.63 -3.81
N GLN A 560 25.98 -52.92 -4.86
CA GLN A 560 26.51 -53.53 -6.10
C GLN A 560 27.52 -52.61 -6.80
N ARG A 561 27.20 -51.32 -6.97
CA ARG A 561 28.12 -50.30 -7.51
C ARG A 561 29.44 -50.28 -6.72
N ASP A 562 29.37 -50.28 -5.40
CA ASP A 562 30.55 -50.15 -4.55
C ASP A 562 31.40 -51.44 -4.51
N MET A 563 30.77 -52.62 -4.64
CA MET A 563 31.47 -53.89 -4.92
C MET A 563 32.28 -53.82 -6.22
N TYR A 564 31.64 -53.39 -7.34
CA TYR A 564 32.32 -53.25 -8.62
C TYR A 564 33.41 -52.17 -8.59
N LYS A 565 33.20 -51.08 -7.85
CA LYS A 565 34.20 -50.02 -7.63
C LYS A 565 35.43 -50.54 -6.86
N ALA A 566 35.25 -51.40 -5.86
CA ALA A 566 36.35 -52.02 -5.13
C ALA A 566 37.16 -52.97 -6.03
N LEU A 567 36.48 -53.82 -6.80
CA LEU A 567 37.11 -54.67 -7.83
C LEU A 567 37.93 -53.83 -8.84
N TYR A 568 37.33 -52.78 -9.40
CA TYR A 568 38.00 -51.94 -10.38
C TYR A 568 39.18 -51.14 -9.79
N ALA A 569 39.06 -50.67 -8.55
CA ALA A 569 40.17 -50.02 -7.84
C ALA A 569 41.35 -50.97 -7.61
N SER A 570 41.09 -52.25 -7.29
CA SER A 570 42.14 -53.27 -7.12
C SER A 570 42.90 -53.60 -8.41
N ALA A 571 42.28 -53.39 -9.58
CA ALA A 571 42.88 -53.62 -10.88
C ALA A 571 43.66 -52.43 -11.46
N SER A 572 43.56 -51.24 -10.85
CA SER A 572 43.95 -49.96 -11.50
C SER A 572 45.15 -49.24 -10.86
N VAL A 573 45.95 -49.96 -10.03
CA VAL A 573 47.14 -49.39 -9.35
C VAL A 573 48.41 -50.16 -9.72
N PRO A 574 49.25 -49.66 -10.66
CA PRO A 574 50.54 -50.26 -10.96
C PRO A 574 51.52 -49.98 -9.80
N GLY A 575 51.86 -51.02 -9.03
CA GLY A 575 52.84 -50.94 -7.93
C GLY A 575 52.49 -51.75 -6.68
N GLY A 576 51.22 -52.18 -6.52
CA GLY A 576 50.72 -52.89 -5.32
C GLY A 576 51.09 -54.37 -5.20
N ALA A 577 52.18 -54.84 -5.82
CA ALA A 577 52.50 -56.27 -5.92
C ALA A 577 52.67 -56.98 -4.55
N ALA A 578 53.26 -56.28 -3.57
CA ALA A 578 53.66 -56.86 -2.28
C ALA A 578 52.51 -57.29 -1.34
N THR A 579 51.26 -56.91 -1.63
CA THR A 579 50.06 -57.42 -0.91
C THR A 579 49.16 -58.28 -1.78
N ALA A 580 49.34 -58.25 -3.10
CA ALA A 580 48.72 -59.23 -4.00
C ALA A 580 49.23 -60.65 -3.69
N ASP A 581 50.54 -60.81 -3.44
CA ASP A 581 51.14 -62.11 -3.12
C ASP A 581 50.54 -62.77 -1.86
N ALA A 582 50.12 -62.01 -0.85
CA ALA A 582 49.50 -62.59 0.34
C ALA A 582 48.15 -63.29 0.02
N ALA A 583 47.36 -62.74 -0.90
CA ALA A 583 46.12 -63.34 -1.37
C ALA A 583 46.35 -64.38 -2.49
N ALA A 584 47.31 -64.10 -3.39
CA ALA A 584 47.65 -64.99 -4.50
C ALA A 584 48.34 -66.27 -4.02
N VAL A 585 49.18 -66.24 -2.99
CA VAL A 585 49.71 -67.45 -2.33
C VAL A 585 48.59 -68.25 -1.66
N SER A 586 47.61 -67.59 -1.04
CA SER A 586 46.43 -68.28 -0.48
C SER A 586 45.55 -68.95 -1.56
N LEU A 587 45.55 -68.44 -2.79
CA LEU A 587 44.80 -69.01 -3.92
C LEU A 587 45.63 -70.04 -4.71
N ALA A 588 46.94 -69.83 -4.83
CA ALA A 588 47.88 -70.78 -5.42
C ALA A 588 48.05 -72.03 -4.55
N ALA A 589 47.98 -71.91 -3.22
CA ALA A 589 47.91 -73.07 -2.32
C ALA A 589 46.66 -73.93 -2.57
N ALA A 590 45.52 -73.30 -2.92
CA ALA A 590 44.30 -74.02 -3.32
C ALA A 590 44.42 -74.66 -4.72
N ALA A 591 45.09 -73.99 -5.67
CA ALA A 591 45.34 -74.54 -7.01
C ALA A 591 46.37 -75.69 -7.00
N ALA A 592 47.42 -75.60 -6.17
CA ALA A 592 48.40 -76.67 -6.02
C ALA A 592 47.77 -77.98 -5.49
N ALA A 593 46.71 -77.88 -4.70
CA ALA A 593 45.96 -79.04 -4.22
C ALA A 593 45.14 -79.76 -5.32
N SER A 594 44.87 -79.13 -6.46
CA SER A 594 44.13 -79.75 -7.58
C SER A 594 45.01 -80.34 -8.69
N LEU A 595 46.33 -80.10 -8.67
CA LEU A 595 47.29 -80.57 -9.69
C LEU A 595 48.22 -81.70 -9.20
N ALA A 596 47.83 -82.44 -8.16
CA ALA A 596 48.57 -83.57 -7.60
C ALA A 596 48.41 -84.89 -8.42
N LYS A 597 48.57 -84.80 -9.74
CA LYS A 597 48.65 -85.89 -10.74
C LYS A 597 49.24 -85.25 -12.02
N THR A 598 50.34 -85.70 -12.61
CA THR A 598 50.72 -87.10 -12.96
C THR A 598 52.28 -87.26 -12.96
N GLU A 599 52.81 -88.46 -13.19
CA GLU A 599 54.27 -88.79 -13.20
C GLU A 599 55.12 -87.94 -14.19
N HIS A 600 56.29 -87.41 -13.79
CA HIS A 600 57.65 -88.01 -13.65
C HIS A 600 58.43 -88.19 -14.98
N LEU A 601 59.63 -87.58 -15.05
CA LEU A 601 60.57 -87.64 -16.19
C LEU A 601 61.58 -88.80 -16.06
N ALA A 602 62.13 -89.26 -17.19
CA ALA A 602 63.38 -90.03 -17.25
C ALA A 602 64.07 -89.90 -18.63
N LEU A 603 65.39 -89.68 -18.64
CA LEU A 603 66.27 -89.89 -19.80
C LEU A 603 67.43 -90.83 -19.40
N PRO A 604 67.90 -91.71 -20.31
CA PRO A 604 69.21 -92.34 -20.22
C PRO A 604 70.25 -91.67 -21.14
N ASN A 605 71.53 -92.00 -20.94
CA ASN A 605 72.69 -91.28 -21.47
C ASN A 605 73.54 -92.13 -22.45
N ALA A 606 74.46 -91.50 -23.19
CA ALA A 606 75.27 -92.13 -24.25
C ALA A 606 76.69 -92.59 -23.79
N SER A 607 77.34 -93.48 -24.56
CA SER A 607 78.76 -93.82 -24.43
C SER A 607 79.33 -94.58 -25.64
N GLY A 608 80.55 -94.27 -26.09
CA GLY A 608 81.36 -95.14 -26.98
C GLY A 608 82.15 -94.42 -28.09
N ALA A 609 83.49 -94.45 -28.03
CA ALA A 609 84.46 -93.95 -29.03
C ALA A 609 85.88 -94.47 -28.68
N PRO A 610 86.97 -94.27 -29.48
CA PRO A 610 87.09 -93.88 -30.89
C PRO A 610 87.97 -94.87 -31.71
N ASN A 611 88.47 -94.46 -32.89
CA ASN A 611 89.70 -94.98 -33.52
C ASN A 611 90.40 -93.84 -34.30
N ASP A 612 91.73 -93.72 -34.20
CA ASP A 612 92.39 -92.41 -34.37
C ASP A 612 92.65 -91.92 -35.81
N ALA A 613 92.41 -92.74 -36.84
CA ALA A 613 92.44 -92.26 -38.23
C ALA A 613 91.21 -91.40 -38.53
N ASP A 614 90.02 -91.96 -38.24
CA ASP A 614 88.75 -91.25 -38.32
C ASP A 614 88.71 -90.04 -37.38
N ALA A 615 89.41 -90.07 -36.24
CA ALA A 615 89.45 -88.93 -35.33
C ALA A 615 89.94 -87.63 -36.01
N THR A 616 90.81 -87.70 -37.01
CA THR A 616 91.28 -86.48 -37.71
C THR A 616 90.29 -85.94 -38.74
N THR A 617 89.58 -86.81 -39.46
CA THR A 617 88.51 -86.42 -40.40
C THR A 617 87.24 -86.02 -39.66
N GLN A 618 86.92 -86.69 -38.55
CA GLN A 618 85.86 -86.31 -37.60
C GLN A 618 86.18 -85.00 -36.90
N LEU A 619 87.42 -84.73 -36.48
CA LEU A 619 87.80 -83.41 -35.95
C LEU A 619 87.74 -82.32 -37.02
N ALA A 620 88.05 -82.62 -38.28
CA ALA A 620 87.89 -81.68 -39.39
C ALA A 620 86.39 -81.41 -39.69
N ALA A 621 85.55 -82.45 -39.67
CA ALA A 621 84.10 -82.36 -39.80
C ALA A 621 83.48 -81.56 -38.63
N LEU A 622 83.80 -81.90 -37.39
CA LEU A 622 83.42 -81.12 -36.19
C LEU A 622 83.91 -79.67 -36.28
N ASN A 623 85.09 -79.40 -36.86
CA ASN A 623 85.56 -78.03 -37.08
C ASN A 623 84.85 -77.33 -38.27
N ALA A 624 84.13 -78.04 -39.12
CA ALA A 624 83.24 -77.45 -40.12
C ALA A 624 81.84 -77.24 -39.52
N GLU A 625 81.29 -78.25 -38.85
CA GLU A 625 80.03 -78.23 -38.11
C GLU A 625 80.04 -77.11 -37.05
N LEU A 626 81.05 -77.04 -36.18
CA LEU A 626 81.20 -75.94 -35.21
C LEU A 626 81.35 -74.56 -35.86
N ARG A 627 81.87 -74.47 -37.10
CA ARG A 627 81.90 -73.19 -37.84
C ARG A 627 80.53 -72.84 -38.43
N GLU A 628 79.75 -73.84 -38.85
CA GLU A 628 78.38 -73.68 -39.32
C GLU A 628 77.44 -73.35 -38.14
N GLU A 629 77.60 -74.00 -36.99
CA GLU A 629 76.93 -73.67 -35.73
C GLU A 629 77.29 -72.28 -35.23
N LEU A 630 78.58 -71.89 -35.25
CA LEU A 630 78.99 -70.52 -34.92
C LEU A 630 78.53 -69.48 -35.97
N ALA A 631 78.21 -69.90 -37.19
CA ALA A 631 77.56 -69.03 -38.18
C ALA A 631 76.06 -68.88 -37.87
N LYS A 632 75.35 -69.99 -37.65
CA LYS A 632 73.93 -70.02 -37.23
C LYS A 632 73.72 -69.25 -35.93
N GLN A 633 74.51 -69.49 -34.88
CA GLN A 633 74.44 -68.73 -33.63
C GLN A 633 74.71 -67.23 -33.83
N LYS A 634 75.57 -66.84 -34.78
CA LYS A 634 75.76 -65.42 -35.12
C LYS A 634 74.54 -64.84 -35.83
N GLU A 635 73.98 -65.56 -36.80
CA GLU A 635 72.77 -65.18 -37.53
C GLU A 635 71.55 -65.09 -36.61
N GLU A 636 71.34 -66.08 -35.74
CA GLU A 636 70.36 -66.09 -34.66
C GLU A 636 70.60 -64.95 -33.66
N SER A 637 71.85 -64.67 -33.27
CA SER A 637 72.15 -63.55 -32.35
C SER A 637 71.88 -62.19 -33.00
N ALA A 638 72.09 -62.05 -34.32
CA ALA A 638 71.78 -60.85 -35.07
C ALA A 638 70.26 -60.69 -35.23
N ALA A 639 69.55 -61.75 -35.61
CA ALA A 639 68.09 -61.78 -35.70
C ALA A 639 67.43 -61.46 -34.35
N ASN A 640 67.94 -62.00 -33.25
CA ASN A 640 67.49 -61.69 -31.89
C ASN A 640 67.82 -60.25 -31.48
N ALA A 641 69.01 -59.73 -31.83
CA ALA A 641 69.36 -58.33 -31.59
C ALA A 641 68.46 -57.36 -32.38
N ASP A 642 68.09 -57.70 -33.61
CA ASP A 642 67.17 -56.92 -34.44
C ASP A 642 65.70 -57.05 -34.02
N LEU A 643 65.29 -58.20 -33.49
CA LEU A 643 63.99 -58.37 -32.84
C LEU A 643 63.89 -57.53 -31.55
N LEU A 644 64.94 -57.55 -30.71
CA LEU A 644 65.02 -56.73 -29.50
C LEU A 644 65.09 -55.22 -29.83
N ARG A 645 65.73 -54.82 -30.95
CA ARG A 645 65.68 -53.44 -31.45
C ARG A 645 64.26 -53.05 -31.85
N LYS A 646 63.57 -53.87 -32.66
CA LYS A 646 62.16 -53.64 -33.06
C LYS A 646 61.25 -53.50 -31.84
N GLN A 647 61.33 -54.43 -30.88
CA GLN A 647 60.57 -54.35 -29.62
C GLN A 647 60.91 -53.09 -28.81
N ALA A 648 62.19 -52.71 -28.73
CA ALA A 648 62.59 -51.48 -28.04
C ALA A 648 62.06 -50.20 -28.75
N ASP A 649 61.96 -50.20 -30.08
CA ASP A 649 61.42 -49.08 -30.86
C ASP A 649 59.88 -49.05 -30.85
N GLU A 650 59.21 -50.21 -30.86
CA GLU A 650 57.78 -50.36 -30.59
C GLU A 650 57.41 -49.85 -29.19
N HIS A 651 58.17 -50.24 -28.16
CA HIS A 651 57.99 -49.73 -26.80
C HIS A 651 58.30 -48.23 -26.67
N ARG A 652 59.29 -47.69 -27.41
CA ARG A 652 59.53 -46.23 -27.50
C ARG A 652 58.36 -45.51 -28.16
N GLY A 653 57.79 -46.08 -29.23
CA GLY A 653 56.61 -45.56 -29.91
C GLY A 653 55.39 -45.52 -28.99
N ALA A 654 55.05 -46.64 -28.34
CA ALA A 654 53.96 -46.73 -27.38
C ALA A 654 54.17 -45.80 -26.16
N ALA A 655 55.41 -45.65 -25.68
CA ALA A 655 55.74 -44.71 -24.61
C ALA A 655 55.67 -43.23 -25.06
N ALA A 656 55.80 -42.95 -26.36
CA ALA A 656 55.62 -41.61 -26.92
C ALA A 656 54.13 -41.27 -27.12
N THR A 657 53.32 -42.19 -27.65
CA THR A 657 51.86 -41.99 -27.80
C THR A 657 51.20 -41.85 -26.42
N ALA A 658 51.49 -42.74 -25.47
CA ALA A 658 50.95 -42.65 -24.11
C ALA A 658 51.34 -41.34 -23.39
N LYS A 659 52.52 -40.77 -23.69
CA LYS A 659 52.92 -39.44 -23.18
C LYS A 659 52.15 -38.30 -23.85
N ALA A 660 51.90 -38.38 -25.16
CA ALA A 660 51.10 -37.39 -25.89
C ALA A 660 49.63 -37.43 -25.43
N GLU A 661 49.05 -38.61 -25.29
CA GLU A 661 47.71 -38.83 -24.73
C GLU A 661 47.59 -38.31 -23.29
N ALA A 662 48.57 -38.61 -22.42
CA ALA A 662 48.60 -38.08 -21.06
C ALA A 662 48.78 -36.56 -21.00
N ALA A 663 49.48 -35.95 -21.97
CA ALA A 663 49.58 -34.49 -22.06
C ALA A 663 48.27 -33.85 -22.54
N ALA A 664 47.61 -34.43 -23.55
CA ALA A 664 46.32 -33.98 -24.04
C ALA A 664 45.23 -34.09 -22.96
N ALA A 665 45.18 -35.22 -22.24
CA ALA A 665 44.25 -35.43 -21.13
C ALA A 665 44.47 -34.45 -19.97
N ARG A 666 45.72 -34.05 -19.69
CA ARG A 666 46.04 -33.00 -18.71
C ARG A 666 45.56 -31.63 -19.17
N ALA A 667 45.86 -31.23 -20.41
CA ALA A 667 45.40 -29.95 -20.97
C ALA A 667 43.86 -29.86 -20.99
N GLN A 668 43.17 -30.95 -21.32
CA GLN A 668 41.71 -31.00 -21.26
C GLN A 668 41.17 -30.94 -19.82
N ALA A 669 41.82 -31.61 -18.87
CA ALA A 669 41.46 -31.52 -17.45
C ALA A 669 41.70 -30.11 -16.86
N GLU A 670 42.74 -29.41 -17.32
CA GLU A 670 43.03 -28.02 -16.94
C GLU A 670 42.03 -27.03 -17.57
N PHE A 671 41.63 -27.24 -18.83
CA PHE A 671 40.56 -26.49 -19.49
C PHE A 671 39.20 -26.67 -18.80
N GLU A 672 38.78 -27.91 -18.52
CA GLU A 672 37.51 -28.12 -17.81
C GLU A 672 37.58 -27.58 -16.37
N ARG A 673 38.74 -27.62 -15.69
CA ARG A 673 38.92 -26.96 -14.38
C ARG A 673 38.75 -25.44 -14.45
N SER A 674 39.35 -24.75 -15.43
CA SER A 674 39.21 -23.29 -15.55
C SER A 674 37.78 -22.89 -15.92
N ARG A 675 37.12 -23.70 -16.76
CA ARG A 675 35.69 -23.58 -17.07
C ARG A 675 34.80 -23.79 -15.84
N TYR A 676 35.06 -24.82 -15.02
CA TYR A 676 34.34 -25.03 -13.76
C TYR A 676 34.56 -23.90 -12.76
N ALA A 677 35.78 -23.35 -12.65
CA ALA A 677 36.07 -22.18 -11.82
C ALA A 677 35.27 -20.95 -12.27
N SER A 678 35.29 -20.63 -13.57
CA SER A 678 34.52 -19.50 -14.12
C SER A 678 33.01 -19.68 -13.99
N LEU A 679 32.49 -20.91 -14.15
CA LEU A 679 31.09 -21.24 -13.88
C LEU A 679 30.73 -21.10 -12.39
N GLN A 680 31.66 -21.44 -11.48
CA GLN A 680 31.46 -21.26 -10.05
C GLN A 680 31.48 -19.78 -9.65
N GLU A 681 32.43 -18.99 -10.17
CA GLU A 681 32.48 -17.54 -9.95
C GLU A 681 31.19 -16.85 -10.44
N SER A 682 30.68 -17.27 -11.61
CA SER A 682 29.40 -16.81 -12.16
C SER A 682 28.21 -17.21 -11.27
N ALA A 683 28.18 -18.45 -10.77
CA ALA A 683 27.13 -18.91 -9.84
C ALA A 683 27.19 -18.20 -8.48
N ASP A 684 28.39 -17.91 -7.96
CA ASP A 684 28.58 -17.20 -6.69
C ASP A 684 28.37 -15.68 -6.82
N ALA A 685 28.49 -15.11 -8.04
CA ALA A 685 28.00 -13.76 -8.35
C ALA A 685 26.46 -13.73 -8.39
N ALA A 686 25.83 -14.63 -9.16
CA ALA A 686 24.37 -14.72 -9.26
C ALA A 686 23.70 -14.99 -7.90
N ARG A 687 24.34 -15.74 -7.00
CA ARG A 687 23.91 -15.91 -5.60
C ARG A 687 23.88 -14.59 -4.84
N LYS A 688 24.95 -13.79 -4.89
CA LYS A 688 25.02 -12.47 -4.23
C LYS A 688 23.96 -11.51 -4.77
N ASP A 689 23.69 -11.55 -6.07
CA ASP A 689 22.63 -10.74 -6.67
C ASP A 689 21.24 -11.17 -6.20
N VAL A 690 20.99 -12.50 -6.08
CA VAL A 690 19.75 -13.03 -5.48
C VAL A 690 19.63 -12.65 -4.01
N ASP A 691 20.68 -12.80 -3.22
CA ASP A 691 20.69 -12.42 -1.79
C ASP A 691 20.40 -10.93 -1.62
N ALA A 692 21.05 -10.06 -2.41
CA ALA A 692 20.81 -8.62 -2.40
C ALA A 692 19.40 -8.22 -2.89
N LEU A 693 18.78 -9.00 -3.80
CA LEU A 693 17.38 -8.83 -4.19
C LEU A 693 16.41 -9.29 -3.09
N VAL A 694 16.73 -10.37 -2.37
CA VAL A 694 15.96 -10.84 -1.21
C VAL A 694 16.03 -9.84 -0.07
N GLU A 695 17.21 -9.27 0.23
CA GLU A 695 17.35 -8.20 1.22
C GLU A 695 16.49 -6.98 0.85
N LYS A 696 16.59 -6.48 -0.39
CA LYS A 696 15.77 -5.36 -0.89
C LYS A 696 14.27 -5.65 -0.82
N ASN A 697 13.85 -6.86 -1.16
CA ASN A 697 12.45 -7.28 -1.05
C ASN A 697 12.01 -7.29 0.42
N SER A 698 12.82 -7.82 1.34
CA SER A 698 12.53 -7.80 2.78
C SER A 698 12.47 -6.37 3.37
N GLN A 699 13.27 -5.45 2.85
CA GLN A 699 13.22 -4.02 3.23
C GLN A 699 11.94 -3.37 2.71
N ALA A 700 11.56 -3.62 1.46
CA ALA A 700 10.29 -3.14 0.89
C ALA A 700 9.07 -3.70 1.66
N GLN A 701 9.08 -4.99 2.04
CA GLN A 701 8.02 -5.59 2.86
C GLN A 701 7.90 -4.92 4.25
N ARG A 702 9.02 -4.54 4.88
CA ARG A 702 9.00 -3.79 6.15
C ARG A 702 8.40 -2.40 5.96
N LEU A 703 8.82 -1.67 4.95
CA LEU A 703 8.27 -0.33 4.64
C LEU A 703 6.77 -0.39 4.33
N VAL A 704 6.29 -1.42 3.60
CA VAL A 704 4.86 -1.66 3.38
C VAL A 704 4.14 -1.91 4.71
N ALA A 705 4.67 -2.79 5.58
CA ALA A 705 4.06 -3.06 6.90
C ALA A 705 4.03 -1.81 7.80
N GLU A 706 5.07 -0.98 7.78
CA GLU A 706 5.13 0.31 8.49
C GLU A 706 4.12 1.32 7.93
N HIS A 707 3.98 1.43 6.61
CA HIS A 707 2.97 2.26 5.96
C HIS A 707 1.54 1.78 6.26
N GLU A 708 1.27 0.47 6.23
CA GLU A 708 -0.03 -0.06 6.63
C GLU A 708 -0.32 0.20 8.12
N ALA A 709 0.68 0.10 9.01
CA ALA A 709 0.51 0.43 10.42
C ALA A 709 0.18 1.91 10.62
N ALA A 710 0.87 2.81 9.91
CA ALA A 710 0.59 4.24 9.93
C ALA A 710 -0.80 4.58 9.33
N LEU A 711 -1.26 3.84 8.32
CA LEU A 711 -2.62 3.96 7.77
C LEU A 711 -3.67 3.48 8.77
N ARG A 712 -3.47 2.33 9.42
CA ARG A 712 -4.35 1.83 10.49
C ARG A 712 -4.45 2.84 11.65
N GLU A 713 -3.33 3.43 12.06
CA GLU A 713 -3.33 4.47 13.09
C GLU A 713 -4.06 5.75 12.64
N ARG A 714 -3.85 6.20 11.39
CA ARG A 714 -4.54 7.39 10.86
C ARG A 714 -6.04 7.17 10.68
N ASN A 715 -6.48 5.98 10.30
CA ASN A 715 -7.90 5.63 10.27
C ASN A 715 -8.49 5.66 11.70
N ALA A 716 -7.86 4.99 12.67
CA ALA A 716 -8.34 5.04 14.06
C ALA A 716 -8.37 6.47 14.66
N ARG A 717 -7.46 7.35 14.24
CA ARG A 717 -7.47 8.79 14.59
C ARG A 717 -8.60 9.57 13.89
N LEU A 718 -8.96 9.19 12.66
CA LEU A 718 -10.10 9.73 11.91
C LEU A 718 -11.43 9.29 12.53
N ASP A 719 -11.61 7.99 12.76
CA ASP A 719 -12.78 7.41 13.44
C ASP A 719 -13.01 8.13 14.77
N ALA A 720 -11.97 8.24 15.60
CA ALA A 720 -12.03 8.93 16.88
C ALA A 720 -12.27 10.45 16.76
N ALA A 721 -12.07 11.07 15.59
CA ALA A 721 -12.42 12.47 15.32
C ALA A 721 -13.88 12.61 14.85
N GLU A 722 -14.34 11.77 13.93
CA GLU A 722 -15.74 11.70 13.48
C GLU A 722 -16.68 11.41 14.67
N ASP A 723 -16.29 10.47 15.52
CA ASP A 723 -17.00 10.08 16.74
C ASP A 723 -17.04 11.23 17.79
N ARG A 724 -16.05 12.15 17.76
CA ARG A 724 -16.10 13.42 18.52
C ARG A 724 -17.01 14.46 17.86
N CYS A 725 -17.01 14.58 16.53
CA CYS A 725 -17.92 15.46 15.78
C CYS A 725 -19.38 15.05 15.99
N ALA A 726 -19.71 13.76 15.86
CA ALA A 726 -21.04 13.22 16.11
C ALA A 726 -21.51 13.47 17.56
N ARG A 727 -20.61 13.32 18.54
CA ARG A 727 -20.91 13.70 19.94
C ARG A 727 -21.18 15.19 20.10
N ALA A 728 -20.39 16.06 19.46
CA ALA A 728 -20.59 17.52 19.48
C ALA A 728 -21.89 17.94 18.78
N GLU A 729 -22.21 17.40 17.61
CA GLU A 729 -23.50 17.60 16.94
C GLU A 729 -24.68 17.16 17.80
N SER A 730 -24.57 16.00 18.48
CA SER A 730 -25.62 15.55 19.40
C SER A 730 -25.83 16.54 20.55
N ALA A 731 -24.76 17.20 21.01
CA ALA A 731 -24.83 18.21 22.07
C ALA A 731 -25.42 19.53 21.56
N ALA A 732 -25.07 19.97 20.36
CA ALA A 732 -25.70 21.13 19.71
C ALA A 732 -27.21 20.91 19.53
N ARG A 733 -27.62 19.77 18.95
CA ARG A 733 -29.04 19.42 18.76
C ARG A 733 -29.82 19.35 20.08
N ARG A 734 -29.19 18.91 21.18
CA ARG A 734 -29.79 18.98 22.54
C ARG A 734 -29.93 20.43 23.02
N ALA A 735 -28.88 21.23 22.91
CA ALA A 735 -28.89 22.63 23.34
C ALA A 735 -29.92 23.47 22.55
N ASP A 736 -30.08 23.24 21.25
CA ASP A 736 -31.10 23.93 20.45
C ASP A 736 -32.52 23.48 20.80
N ALA A 737 -32.75 22.19 21.08
CA ALA A 737 -34.03 21.70 21.62
C ALA A 737 -34.34 22.28 23.02
N GLU A 738 -33.34 22.43 23.89
CA GLU A 738 -33.48 23.12 25.18
C GLU A 738 -33.83 24.60 24.99
N ARG A 739 -33.21 25.29 24.01
CA ARG A 739 -33.54 26.69 23.66
C ARG A 739 -34.95 26.84 23.08
N GLU A 740 -35.43 25.89 22.28
CA GLU A 740 -36.84 25.85 21.86
C GLU A 740 -37.80 25.64 23.03
N LEU A 741 -37.47 24.76 23.98
CA LEU A 741 -38.29 24.53 25.17
C LEU A 741 -38.32 25.76 26.10
N LEU A 742 -37.17 26.43 26.28
CA LEU A 742 -37.06 27.67 27.05
C LEU A 742 -37.82 28.81 26.40
N THR A 743 -37.64 29.08 25.10
CA THR A 743 -38.39 30.15 24.41
C THR A 743 -39.89 29.88 24.39
N ARG A 744 -40.34 28.62 24.26
CA ARG A 744 -41.76 28.24 24.45
C ARG A 744 -42.24 28.40 25.90
N ALA A 745 -41.35 28.36 26.90
CA ALA A 745 -41.70 28.65 28.29
C ALA A 745 -41.78 30.17 28.54
N GLU A 746 -40.84 30.95 28.01
CA GLU A 746 -40.84 32.42 28.04
C GLU A 746 -42.08 33.00 27.35
N GLN A 747 -42.47 32.48 26.18
CA GLN A 747 -43.70 32.87 25.48
C GLN A 747 -44.94 32.62 26.35
N ARG A 748 -45.08 31.43 26.97
CA ARG A 748 -46.19 31.12 27.88
C ARG A 748 -46.19 32.00 29.13
N ALA A 749 -45.02 32.33 29.67
CA ALA A 749 -44.89 33.25 30.80
C ALA A 749 -45.27 34.69 30.42
N ALA A 750 -44.86 35.16 29.24
CA ALA A 750 -45.23 36.47 28.70
C ALA A 750 -46.74 36.57 28.42
N GLU A 751 -47.35 35.52 27.85
CA GLU A 751 -48.80 35.42 27.71
C GLU A 751 -49.54 35.46 29.06
N ALA A 752 -49.05 34.73 30.07
CA ALA A 752 -49.64 34.70 31.40
C ALA A 752 -49.53 36.09 32.08
N ALA A 753 -48.38 36.75 31.96
CA ALA A 753 -48.19 38.11 32.43
C ALA A 753 -49.11 39.11 31.70
N ALA A 754 -49.24 39.01 30.37
CA ALA A 754 -50.16 39.83 29.59
C ALA A 754 -51.62 39.64 30.04
N LYS A 755 -52.08 38.39 30.20
CA LYS A 755 -53.41 38.05 30.73
C LYS A 755 -53.62 38.65 32.13
N ALA A 756 -52.66 38.49 33.04
CA ALA A 756 -52.72 39.07 34.39
C ALA A 756 -52.75 40.62 34.38
N THR A 757 -52.00 41.29 33.50
CA THR A 757 -52.07 42.76 33.37
C THR A 757 -53.40 43.24 32.78
N ALA A 758 -54.01 42.48 31.88
CA ALA A 758 -55.33 42.77 31.32
C ALA A 758 -56.47 42.49 32.33
N GLU A 759 -56.31 41.52 33.22
CA GLU A 759 -57.22 41.32 34.36
C GLU A 759 -57.06 42.42 35.41
N LYS A 760 -55.81 42.80 35.74
CA LYS A 760 -55.53 43.94 36.62
C LYS A 760 -56.18 45.23 36.10
N SER A 761 -56.01 45.56 34.83
CA SER A 761 -56.58 46.81 34.27
C SER A 761 -58.12 46.79 34.23
N LYS A 762 -58.74 45.63 34.01
CA LYS A 762 -60.20 45.45 34.18
C LYS A 762 -60.65 45.67 35.63
N ILE A 763 -59.90 45.15 36.60
CA ILE A 763 -60.19 45.32 38.04
C ILE A 763 -59.99 46.78 38.47
N GLU A 764 -58.95 47.46 37.96
CA GLU A 764 -58.72 48.89 38.20
C GLU A 764 -59.84 49.76 37.59
N ALA A 765 -60.25 49.48 36.34
CA ALA A 765 -61.40 50.15 35.72
C ALA A 765 -62.72 49.88 36.46
N ALA A 766 -62.95 48.65 36.94
CA ALA A 766 -64.13 48.30 37.73
C ALA A 766 -64.12 48.97 39.13
N ARG A 767 -62.95 49.09 39.77
CA ARG A 767 -62.75 49.86 41.01
C ARG A 767 -63.12 51.33 40.78
N ASP A 768 -62.62 51.94 39.71
CA ASP A 768 -62.80 53.37 39.46
C ASP A 768 -64.24 53.70 39.03
N ALA A 769 -64.91 52.80 38.31
CA ALA A 769 -66.36 52.86 38.08
C ALA A 769 -67.17 52.68 39.38
N ALA A 770 -66.74 51.80 40.29
CA ALA A 770 -67.40 51.63 41.59
C ALA A 770 -67.17 52.83 42.54
N LEU A 771 -66.02 53.51 42.44
CA LEU A 771 -65.74 54.75 43.15
C LEU A 771 -66.59 55.90 42.60
N SER A 772 -66.64 56.11 41.28
CA SER A 772 -67.49 57.17 40.71
C SER A 772 -68.99 56.95 40.97
N LEU A 773 -69.45 55.70 41.01
CA LEU A 773 -70.82 55.35 41.42
C LEU A 773 -71.06 55.62 42.92
N LYS A 774 -70.06 55.40 43.79
CA LYS A 774 -70.14 55.78 45.21
C LYS A 774 -70.23 57.30 45.36
N GLU A 775 -69.34 58.06 44.72
CA GLU A 775 -69.39 59.52 44.76
C GLU A 775 -70.71 60.07 44.19
N ALA A 776 -71.25 59.46 43.12
CA ALA A 776 -72.56 59.81 42.57
C ALA A 776 -73.67 59.62 43.63
N ARG A 777 -73.70 58.47 44.29
CA ARG A 777 -74.64 58.19 45.40
C ARG A 777 -74.43 59.10 46.61
N GLU A 778 -73.20 59.47 46.93
CA GLU A 778 -72.90 60.42 48.00
C GLU A 778 -73.37 61.84 47.65
N ARG A 779 -73.30 62.25 46.38
CA ARG A 779 -73.91 63.48 45.86
C ARG A 779 -75.45 63.41 45.87
N GLU A 780 -76.04 62.28 45.48
CA GLU A 780 -77.49 62.05 45.56
C GLU A 780 -78.00 62.13 47.00
N ILE A 781 -77.38 61.39 47.93
CA ILE A 781 -77.68 61.44 49.36
C ILE A 781 -77.43 62.84 49.95
N GLY A 782 -76.42 63.56 49.45
CA GLY A 782 -76.18 64.96 49.77
C GLY A 782 -77.37 65.85 49.37
N ALA A 783 -77.79 65.78 48.11
CA ALA A 783 -78.92 66.53 47.58
C ALA A 783 -80.26 66.13 48.24
N GLU A 784 -80.46 64.87 48.62
CA GLU A 784 -81.61 64.42 49.42
C GLU A 784 -81.57 65.00 50.83
N ARG A 785 -80.42 65.02 51.50
CA ARG A 785 -80.25 65.68 52.81
C ARG A 785 -80.49 67.18 52.73
N GLU A 786 -80.03 67.85 51.67
CA GLU A 786 -80.31 69.27 51.43
C GLU A 786 -81.80 69.54 51.18
N ARG A 787 -82.48 68.71 50.37
CA ARG A 787 -83.94 68.78 50.18
C ARG A 787 -84.69 68.58 51.51
N LEU A 788 -84.38 67.52 52.26
CA LEU A 788 -84.99 67.26 53.56
C LEU A 788 -84.69 68.38 54.56
N ALA A 789 -83.51 69.01 54.51
CA ALA A 789 -83.19 70.17 55.34
C ALA A 789 -83.98 71.42 54.93
N THR A 790 -84.21 71.68 53.63
CA THR A 790 -85.06 72.80 53.19
C THR A 790 -86.54 72.55 53.46
N GLU A 791 -87.01 71.30 53.36
CA GLU A 791 -88.36 70.91 53.78
C GLU A 791 -88.55 71.01 55.29
N LEU A 792 -87.59 70.58 56.11
CA LEU A 792 -87.61 70.78 57.56
C LEU A 792 -87.57 72.26 57.94
N ALA A 793 -86.72 73.07 57.30
CA ALA A 793 -86.67 74.51 57.54
C ALA A 793 -87.98 75.20 57.13
N ARG A 794 -88.62 74.74 56.04
CA ARG A 794 -89.95 75.19 55.65
C ARG A 794 -91.00 74.76 56.67
N LEU A 795 -91.04 73.50 57.09
CA LEU A 795 -91.98 73.02 58.11
C LEU A 795 -91.80 73.71 59.46
N GLN A 796 -90.56 74.05 59.85
CA GLN A 796 -90.27 74.87 61.02
C GLN A 796 -90.81 76.30 60.87
N LYS A 797 -90.69 76.90 59.67
CA LYS A 797 -91.28 78.21 59.35
C LYS A 797 -92.80 78.17 59.34
N ASP A 798 -93.40 77.18 58.69
CA ASP A 798 -94.85 76.98 58.59
C ASP A 798 -95.44 76.69 59.99
N TRP A 799 -94.73 75.94 60.85
CA TRP A 799 -95.09 75.74 62.27
C TRP A 799 -94.92 77.00 63.12
N ALA A 800 -93.85 77.78 62.91
CA ALA A 800 -93.67 79.06 63.60
C ALA A 800 -94.76 80.06 63.20
N ALA A 801 -95.14 80.11 61.92
CA ALA A 801 -96.26 80.90 61.41
C ALA A 801 -97.58 80.47 62.06
N ALA A 802 -97.93 79.17 62.00
CA ALA A 802 -99.13 78.62 62.63
C ALA A 802 -99.16 78.85 64.15
N ARG A 803 -97.99 78.87 64.81
CA ARG A 803 -97.88 79.23 66.23
C ARG A 803 -98.11 80.73 66.48
N THR A 804 -97.57 81.62 65.64
CA THR A 804 -97.90 83.05 65.73
C THR A 804 -99.37 83.31 65.42
N GLU A 805 -99.98 82.59 64.46
CA GLU A 805 -101.42 82.66 64.20
C GLU A 805 -102.23 82.22 65.42
N LEU A 806 -101.91 81.06 66.02
CA LEU A 806 -102.52 80.57 67.25
C LEU A 806 -102.38 81.55 68.42
N ASP A 807 -101.22 82.19 68.57
CA ASP A 807 -101.00 83.20 69.60
C ASP A 807 -101.74 84.52 69.30
N THR A 808 -101.90 84.93 68.02
CA THR A 808 -102.82 86.02 67.66
C THR A 808 -104.29 85.67 67.85
N GLU A 809 -104.70 84.41 67.68
CA GLU A 809 -106.07 83.97 68.02
C GLU A 809 -106.30 83.90 69.53
N ARG A 810 -105.27 83.58 70.32
CA ARG A 810 -105.28 83.72 71.78
C ARG A 810 -105.38 85.19 72.20
N GLU A 811 -104.76 86.11 71.48
CA GLU A 811 -104.92 87.55 71.71
C GLU A 811 -106.30 88.04 71.26
N ARG A 812 -106.81 87.65 70.08
CA ARG A 812 -108.18 87.94 69.62
C ARG A 812 -109.21 87.46 70.65
N THR A 813 -109.13 86.21 71.09
CA THR A 813 -110.04 85.66 72.12
C THR A 813 -109.88 86.34 73.49
N ARG A 814 -108.67 86.75 73.90
CA ARG A 814 -108.46 87.61 75.08
C ARG A 814 -109.12 89.00 74.92
N THR A 815 -108.98 89.65 73.76
CA THR A 815 -109.63 90.95 73.50
C THR A 815 -111.14 90.83 73.40
N ALA A 816 -111.67 89.74 72.85
CA ALA A 816 -113.10 89.44 72.82
C ALA A 816 -113.64 89.16 74.22
N ALA A 817 -112.90 88.42 75.06
CA ALA A 817 -113.25 88.22 76.46
C ALA A 817 -113.19 89.52 77.27
N ALA A 818 -112.21 90.39 77.03
CA ALA A 818 -112.12 91.72 77.64
C ALA A 818 -113.26 92.64 77.18
N ALA A 819 -113.65 92.60 75.90
CA ALA A 819 -114.79 93.34 75.37
C ALA A 819 -116.13 92.84 75.95
N ALA A 820 -116.29 91.51 76.11
CA ALA A 820 -117.45 90.93 76.78
C ALA A 820 -117.51 91.30 78.27
N ALA A 821 -116.36 91.33 78.95
CA ALA A 821 -116.24 91.77 80.35
C ALA A 821 -116.38 93.30 80.54
N ALA A 822 -116.41 94.08 79.45
CA ALA A 822 -116.71 95.51 79.44
C ALA A 822 -118.16 95.82 79.01
N ALA A 823 -118.97 94.78 78.77
CA ALA A 823 -120.38 94.86 78.39
C ALA A 823 -121.32 94.25 79.46
N ALA A 824 -120.81 94.09 80.69
CA ALA A 824 -121.49 93.58 81.88
C ALA A 824 -121.16 94.45 83.10
#